data_AF-A0A379Y6F7-F1
#
_entry.id   AF-A0A379Y6F7-F1
#
_cell.length_a   1.000
_cell.length_b   1.000
_cell.length_c   1.000
_cell.angle_alpha   90.00
_cell.angle_beta   90.00
_cell.angle_gamma   90.00
#
_symmetry.space_group_name_H-M   'P 1'
#
loop_
_entity.id
_entity.type
_entity.pdbx_description
1 polymer ?
#
loop_
_entity_poly.entity_id
_entity_poly.type
_entity_poly.pdbx_seq_one_letter_code
_entity_poly.pdbx_strand_id
1 'polypeptide(L)'
;MLKQQAETLAAQQQWQQAAEIYRRAQPMDPDDVWLTYRYAQALRQAGQPQQADALFRQLALRQHANPQLTYAYALYLSGSDRDRQALAQLNTLPAAQWNDNMRELAQRLKMQAVIEHAERLRAAGDEAAAEAYLRRQPADTRIDLLLADWALARGEYAAALDDYQRVKRREPNNPDAQLGEIEAYVAQGDLDAARQRLKTEPQPQDASLNSQRRVANAWGAVGDPQQADALFSRLKTAAASEPAGQTKALVYRDAARLERAQQQPERAQQDYRQAMVAGGITPTLPQDNDGYTYLTRNNPSDDWLKRGIRSDAADLYRQQDVNVTLDHDYWRSSGTGGISDFNAHDTMLQVDMPLYDGRAFLRTDTVQLDAGRFSTDGSGKYYETFGTCNTQGCRGDEHQKTTGTSVAAGWKNDRWAADIGTTPMGFEVVDWTGGLAYSGDWNHIGWTLAASRRPISSSLLAFGGAKDPNTGITWGGVRATGVSLSASYDRGEANGVWADLSAHQITGKNVADNQRQRLMAGYYYKLINEDNRRLSVGINTMLWHYQKDLSGYSLGQGGYYSPQQYLSLSLPVNYRQRTENWSWELGGSVSLSHSKTDSQRRYPLQGLIPDSLPDKFAVEDGSSSSGVGYTLRAIVERRLSSHWTLGAGIDIQQAKDYTPSHALIYLRYSLAGWQGDLDLPPQPLTPYADFK
;
A
#
# COMPACT_ATOMS: atom_id res chain seq x y z
N MET A 1 44.62 -13.84 -43.66
CA MET A 1 45.01 -14.26 -42.30
C MET A 1 44.57 -13.25 -41.24
N LEU A 2 45.00 -11.97 -41.29
CA LEU A 2 44.63 -10.96 -40.28
C LEU A 2 43.11 -10.70 -40.15
N LYS A 3 42.38 -10.60 -41.28
CA LYS A 3 40.91 -10.41 -41.27
C LYS A 3 40.19 -11.52 -40.48
N GLN A 4 40.50 -12.77 -40.80
CA GLN A 4 39.89 -13.96 -40.18
C GLN A 4 40.25 -14.09 -38.69
N GLN A 5 41.48 -13.69 -38.31
CA GLN A 5 41.88 -13.64 -36.91
C GLN A 5 41.08 -12.59 -36.11
N ALA A 6 40.87 -11.40 -36.68
CA ALA A 6 40.07 -10.35 -36.04
C ALA A 6 38.59 -10.76 -35.89
N GLU A 7 38.04 -11.48 -36.87
CA GLU A 7 36.67 -12.00 -36.82
C GLU A 7 36.49 -13.04 -35.70
N THR A 8 37.45 -13.96 -35.53
CA THR A 8 37.43 -14.92 -34.42
C THR A 8 37.45 -14.22 -33.06
N LEU A 9 38.28 -13.18 -32.90
CA LEU A 9 38.36 -12.40 -31.66
C LEU A 9 37.05 -11.62 -31.40
N ALA A 10 36.45 -11.06 -32.45
CA ALA A 10 35.16 -10.38 -32.35
C ALA A 10 34.03 -11.35 -31.96
N ALA A 11 34.01 -12.57 -32.49
CA ALA A 11 33.05 -13.60 -32.11
C ALA A 11 33.17 -14.03 -30.63
N GLN A 12 34.36 -13.92 -30.05
CA GLN A 12 34.64 -14.16 -28.62
C GLN A 12 34.42 -12.93 -27.73
N GLN A 13 33.84 -11.84 -28.27
CA GLN A 13 33.63 -10.56 -27.59
C GLN A 13 34.93 -9.88 -27.10
N GLN A 14 36.09 -10.24 -27.66
CA GLN A 14 37.38 -9.65 -27.33
C GLN A 14 37.61 -8.38 -28.17
N TRP A 15 36.75 -7.38 -27.98
CA TRP A 15 36.61 -6.22 -28.88
C TRP A 15 37.87 -5.38 -29.04
N GLN A 16 38.64 -5.15 -27.96
CA GLN A 16 39.89 -4.39 -28.03
C GLN A 16 40.96 -5.11 -28.86
N GLN A 17 41.08 -6.42 -28.69
CA GLN A 17 42.05 -7.23 -29.43
C GLN A 17 41.64 -7.36 -30.90
N ALA A 18 40.34 -7.54 -31.17
CA ALA A 18 39.80 -7.51 -32.52
C ALA A 18 40.09 -6.17 -33.22
N ALA A 19 39.84 -5.04 -32.55
CA ALA A 19 40.11 -3.71 -33.07
C ALA A 19 41.60 -3.50 -33.41
N GLU A 20 42.51 -4.04 -32.59
CA GLU A 20 43.95 -3.97 -32.83
C GLU A 20 44.37 -4.75 -34.09
N ILE A 21 43.81 -5.94 -34.30
CA ILE A 21 44.09 -6.72 -35.51
C ILE A 21 43.47 -6.06 -36.74
N TYR A 22 42.25 -5.52 -36.64
CA TYR A 22 41.63 -4.75 -37.71
C TYR A 22 42.45 -3.49 -38.08
N ARG A 23 43.02 -2.79 -37.08
CA ARG A 23 43.92 -1.65 -37.30
C ARG A 23 45.14 -2.01 -38.16
N ARG A 24 45.70 -3.22 -37.98
CA ARG A 24 46.83 -3.72 -38.78
C ARG A 24 46.40 -4.18 -40.17
N ALA A 25 45.16 -4.64 -40.32
CA ALA A 25 44.60 -5.06 -41.60
C ALA A 25 44.19 -3.86 -42.49
N GLN A 26 43.75 -2.74 -41.90
CA GLN A 26 43.22 -1.58 -42.63
C GLN A 26 44.18 -0.99 -43.69
N PRO A 27 45.50 -0.82 -43.45
CA PRO A 27 46.41 -0.27 -44.45
C PRO A 27 46.66 -1.21 -45.64
N MET A 28 46.41 -2.52 -45.46
CA MET A 28 46.60 -3.52 -46.52
C MET A 28 45.46 -3.51 -47.54
N ASP A 29 44.29 -3.02 -47.15
CA ASP A 29 43.09 -2.94 -47.98
C ASP A 29 42.25 -1.71 -47.59
N PRO A 30 42.77 -0.50 -47.84
CA PRO A 30 42.22 0.74 -47.29
C PRO A 30 40.88 1.15 -47.92
N ASP A 31 40.47 0.49 -48.98
CA ASP A 31 39.23 0.73 -49.73
C ASP A 31 38.13 -0.31 -49.44
N ASP A 32 38.40 -1.32 -48.60
CA ASP A 32 37.41 -2.33 -48.20
C ASP A 32 36.41 -1.77 -47.19
N VAL A 33 35.19 -1.56 -47.69
CA VAL A 33 34.03 -1.08 -46.93
C VAL A 33 33.67 -2.00 -45.77
N TRP A 34 33.69 -3.31 -45.95
CA TRP A 34 33.24 -4.26 -44.94
C TRP A 34 34.33 -4.53 -43.89
N LEU A 35 35.60 -4.41 -44.27
CA LEU A 35 36.70 -4.33 -43.29
C LEU A 35 36.53 -3.11 -42.40
N THR A 36 36.26 -1.95 -42.99
CA THR A 36 36.04 -0.69 -42.28
C THR A 36 34.82 -0.78 -41.34
N TYR A 37 33.72 -1.38 -41.80
CA TYR A 37 32.53 -1.62 -40.98
C TYR A 37 32.82 -2.51 -39.76
N ARG A 38 33.48 -3.65 -39.96
CA ARG A 38 33.84 -4.58 -38.86
C ARG A 38 34.82 -3.93 -37.88
N TYR A 39 35.77 -3.14 -38.38
CA TYR A 39 36.70 -2.39 -37.54
C TYR A 39 35.96 -1.34 -36.70
N ALA A 40 35.08 -0.55 -37.34
CA ALA A 40 34.24 0.43 -36.66
C ALA A 40 33.33 -0.22 -35.59
N GLN A 41 32.77 -1.39 -35.87
CA GLN A 41 31.98 -2.15 -34.91
C GLN A 41 32.82 -2.60 -33.70
N ALA A 42 34.02 -3.15 -33.93
CA ALA A 42 34.93 -3.54 -32.85
C ALA A 42 35.36 -2.34 -31.99
N LEU A 43 35.66 -1.20 -32.61
CA LEU A 43 35.99 0.05 -31.89
C LEU A 43 34.83 0.55 -31.04
N ARG A 44 33.59 0.51 -31.55
CA ARG A 44 32.41 0.88 -30.79
C ARG A 44 32.25 -0.01 -29.56
N GLN A 45 32.31 -1.33 -29.73
CA GLN A 45 32.20 -2.28 -28.62
C GLN A 45 33.36 -2.16 -27.62
N ALA A 46 34.51 -1.66 -28.07
CA ALA A 46 35.65 -1.31 -27.23
C ALA A 46 35.56 0.09 -26.57
N GLY A 47 34.44 0.81 -26.72
CA GLY A 47 34.22 2.14 -26.12
C GLY A 47 34.86 3.31 -26.88
N GLN A 48 35.20 3.15 -28.16
CA GLN A 48 35.90 4.14 -28.99
C GLN A 48 35.09 4.57 -30.24
N PRO A 49 33.83 5.04 -30.10
CA PRO A 49 32.96 5.35 -31.24
C PRO A 49 33.47 6.51 -32.12
N GLN A 50 34.21 7.46 -31.56
CA GLN A 50 34.76 8.59 -32.32
C GLN A 50 35.80 8.14 -33.36
N GLN A 51 36.60 7.12 -33.04
CA GLN A 51 37.56 6.54 -33.97
C GLN A 51 36.83 5.78 -35.08
N ALA A 52 35.77 5.05 -34.73
CA ALA A 52 34.92 4.37 -35.70
C ALA A 52 34.26 5.33 -36.69
N ASP A 53 33.74 6.48 -36.23
CA ASP A 53 33.21 7.53 -37.11
C ASP A 53 34.30 8.18 -37.99
N ALA A 54 35.53 8.28 -37.50
CA ALA A 54 36.65 8.81 -38.30
C ALA A 54 37.02 7.87 -39.46
N LEU A 55 36.96 6.55 -39.26
CA LEU A 55 37.20 5.55 -40.31
C LEU A 55 36.23 5.73 -41.49
N PHE A 56 34.93 5.84 -41.19
CA PHE A 56 33.92 6.06 -42.23
C PHE A 56 34.09 7.40 -42.94
N ARG A 57 34.42 8.48 -42.21
CA ARG A 57 34.72 9.78 -42.84
C ARG A 57 35.91 9.71 -43.78
N GLN A 58 36.99 9.05 -43.38
CA GLN A 58 38.17 8.88 -44.23
C GLN A 58 37.87 8.06 -45.48
N LEU A 59 37.09 6.99 -45.35
CA LEU A 59 36.67 6.17 -46.49
C LEU A 59 35.71 6.92 -47.41
N ALA A 60 34.79 7.71 -46.86
CA ALA A 60 33.87 8.55 -47.61
C ALA A 60 34.60 9.59 -48.47
N LEU A 61 35.71 10.17 -48.00
CA LEU A 61 36.55 11.09 -48.77
C LEU A 61 37.13 10.47 -50.05
N ARG A 62 37.26 9.14 -50.11
CA ARG A 62 37.82 8.42 -51.26
C ARG A 62 36.74 7.82 -52.16
N GLN A 63 35.56 7.51 -51.59
CA GLN A 63 34.51 6.74 -52.26
C GLN A 63 33.12 7.40 -52.12
N HIS A 64 33.03 8.70 -52.39
CA HIS A 64 31.84 9.56 -52.16
C HIS A 64 30.52 9.08 -52.77
N ALA A 65 30.54 8.23 -53.80
CA ALA A 65 29.35 7.72 -54.49
C ALA A 65 29.19 6.19 -54.41
N ASN A 66 29.89 5.50 -53.49
CA ASN A 66 29.83 4.04 -53.37
C ASN A 66 28.58 3.58 -52.58
N PRO A 67 27.63 2.84 -53.21
CA PRO A 67 26.45 2.32 -52.52
C PRO A 67 26.74 1.39 -51.34
N GLN A 68 27.80 0.60 -51.43
CA GLN A 68 28.20 -0.31 -50.35
C GLN A 68 28.66 0.49 -49.12
N LEU A 69 29.42 1.57 -49.32
CA LEU A 69 29.87 2.43 -48.24
C LEU A 69 28.69 3.11 -47.54
N THR A 70 27.77 3.68 -48.32
CA THR A 70 26.58 4.33 -47.77
C THR A 70 25.73 3.36 -46.95
N TYR A 71 25.54 2.13 -47.43
CA TYR A 71 24.81 1.10 -46.70
C TYR A 71 25.54 0.67 -45.42
N ALA A 72 26.84 0.37 -45.49
CA ALA A 72 27.63 -0.05 -44.32
C ALA A 72 27.71 1.05 -43.25
N TYR A 73 27.83 2.32 -43.65
CA TYR A 73 27.84 3.41 -42.70
C TYR A 73 26.46 3.61 -42.06
N ALA A 74 25.38 3.53 -42.84
CA ALA A 74 24.01 3.58 -42.32
C ALA A 74 23.72 2.43 -41.35
N LEU A 75 24.17 1.21 -41.65
CA LEU A 75 24.08 0.06 -40.74
C LEU A 75 24.80 0.32 -39.42
N TYR A 76 26.02 0.85 -39.47
CA TYR A 76 26.78 1.18 -38.28
C TYR A 76 26.13 2.31 -37.45
N LEU A 77 25.62 3.35 -38.11
CA LEU A 77 24.88 4.43 -37.45
C LEU A 77 23.62 3.90 -36.75
N SER A 78 22.82 3.08 -37.44
CA SER A 78 21.61 2.48 -36.87
C SER A 78 21.94 1.52 -35.73
N GLY A 79 22.98 0.70 -35.88
CA GLY A 79 23.45 -0.17 -34.82
C GLY A 79 23.80 0.60 -33.55
N SER A 80 24.26 1.85 -33.67
CA SER A 80 24.62 2.77 -32.57
C SER A 80 23.47 3.69 -32.13
N ASP A 81 22.21 3.31 -32.38
CA ASP A 81 21.01 4.07 -31.99
C ASP A 81 20.96 5.50 -32.58
N ARG A 82 21.63 5.72 -33.71
CA ARG A 82 21.66 7.00 -34.44
C ARG A 82 20.81 6.92 -35.70
N ASP A 83 19.57 6.46 -35.56
CA ASP A 83 18.69 6.09 -36.66
C ASP A 83 18.37 7.25 -37.62
N ARG A 84 18.23 8.49 -37.12
CA ARG A 84 18.07 9.67 -37.98
C ARG A 84 19.29 9.94 -38.85
N GLN A 85 20.49 9.77 -38.29
CA GLN A 85 21.73 9.92 -39.03
C GLN A 85 21.89 8.77 -40.04
N ALA A 86 21.51 7.55 -39.68
CA ALA A 86 21.49 6.41 -40.59
C ALA A 86 20.57 6.65 -41.79
N LEU A 87 19.36 7.18 -41.56
CA LEU A 87 18.43 7.49 -42.64
C LEU A 87 18.94 8.65 -43.51
N ALA A 88 19.51 9.68 -42.91
CA ALA A 88 20.17 10.77 -43.64
C ALA A 88 21.32 10.25 -44.51
N GLN A 89 22.11 9.30 -43.98
CA GLN A 89 23.20 8.65 -44.72
C GLN A 89 22.66 7.90 -45.94
N LEU A 90 21.60 7.09 -45.81
CA LEU A 90 20.99 6.41 -46.97
C LEU A 90 20.49 7.39 -48.04
N ASN A 91 19.93 8.52 -47.61
CA ASN A 91 19.42 9.58 -48.50
C ASN A 91 20.51 10.39 -49.21
N THR A 92 21.80 10.17 -48.90
CA THR A 92 22.92 10.74 -49.69
C THR A 92 22.99 10.12 -51.10
N LEU A 93 22.39 8.93 -51.29
CA LEU A 93 22.27 8.29 -52.58
C LEU A 93 20.83 8.42 -53.12
N PRO A 94 20.66 8.67 -54.44
CA PRO A 94 19.34 8.64 -55.07
C PRO A 94 18.65 7.29 -54.83
N ALA A 95 17.34 7.29 -54.57
CA ALA A 95 16.58 6.07 -54.27
C ALA A 95 16.67 5.00 -55.38
N ALA A 96 16.88 5.41 -56.64
CA ALA A 96 17.11 4.50 -57.76
C ALA A 96 18.40 3.66 -57.63
N GLN A 97 19.36 4.09 -56.81
CA GLN A 97 20.63 3.39 -56.56
C GLN A 97 20.59 2.52 -55.30
N TRP A 98 19.47 2.49 -54.58
CA TRP A 98 19.34 1.64 -53.40
C TRP A 98 19.19 0.18 -53.82
N ASN A 99 19.92 -0.70 -53.13
CA ASN A 99 19.67 -2.13 -53.18
C ASN A 99 18.56 -2.52 -52.19
N ASP A 100 18.16 -3.80 -52.18
CA ASP A 100 17.07 -4.28 -51.33
C ASP A 100 17.35 -4.10 -49.84
N ASN A 101 18.58 -4.38 -49.40
CA ASN A 101 18.97 -4.20 -48.01
C ASN A 101 18.91 -2.72 -47.55
N MET A 102 19.27 -1.78 -48.44
CA MET A 102 19.13 -0.35 -48.17
C MET A 102 17.67 0.08 -48.10
N ARG A 103 16.81 -0.46 -48.97
CA ARG A 103 15.37 -0.21 -48.94
C ARG A 103 14.76 -0.72 -47.64
N GLU A 104 15.10 -1.92 -47.23
CA GLU A 104 14.63 -2.55 -45.98
C GLU A 104 15.09 -1.76 -44.74
N LEU A 105 16.38 -1.40 -44.67
CA LEU A 105 16.90 -0.58 -43.59
C LEU A 105 16.20 0.79 -43.54
N ALA A 106 16.03 1.45 -44.69
CA ALA A 106 15.33 2.73 -44.77
C ALA A 106 13.87 2.61 -44.30
N GLN A 107 13.16 1.54 -44.66
CA GLN A 107 11.78 1.30 -44.19
C GLN A 107 11.74 1.14 -42.66
N ARG A 108 12.62 0.31 -42.09
CA ARG A 108 12.72 0.11 -40.63
C ARG A 108 13.01 1.43 -39.91
N LEU A 109 13.98 2.21 -40.40
CA LEU A 109 14.37 3.50 -39.82
C LEU A 109 13.26 4.54 -39.89
N LYS A 110 12.52 4.59 -41.02
CA LYS A 110 11.37 5.49 -41.16
C LYS A 110 10.25 5.12 -40.18
N MET A 111 9.96 3.83 -40.01
CA MET A 111 8.98 3.36 -39.03
C MET A 111 9.40 3.71 -37.59
N GLN A 112 10.67 3.52 -37.25
CA GLN A 112 11.19 3.91 -35.94
C GLN A 112 11.03 5.41 -35.68
N ALA A 113 11.32 6.24 -36.69
CA ALA A 113 11.15 7.70 -36.58
C ALA A 113 9.68 8.12 -36.38
N VAL A 114 8.73 7.39 -36.98
CA VAL A 114 7.28 7.59 -36.77
C VAL A 114 6.94 7.29 -35.30
N ILE A 115 7.33 6.12 -34.79
CA ILE A 115 7.05 5.72 -33.41
C ILE A 115 7.70 6.69 -32.41
N GLU A 116 8.98 7.04 -32.58
CA GLU A 116 9.68 8.02 -31.73
C GLU A 116 9.01 9.40 -31.73
N HIS A 117 8.37 9.81 -32.84
CA HIS A 117 7.64 11.07 -32.86
C HIS A 117 6.35 10.97 -32.04
N ALA A 118 5.61 9.89 -32.21
CA ALA A 118 4.40 9.63 -31.43
C ALA A 118 4.70 9.53 -29.93
N GLU A 119 5.74 8.79 -29.54
CA GLU A 119 6.16 8.66 -28.15
C GLU A 119 6.60 10.00 -27.54
N ARG A 120 7.24 10.89 -28.32
CA ARG A 120 7.57 12.24 -27.86
C ARG A 120 6.33 13.11 -27.64
N LEU A 121 5.32 13.01 -28.50
CA LEU A 121 4.04 13.70 -28.31
C LEU A 121 3.35 13.20 -27.02
N ARG A 122 3.33 11.88 -26.83
CA ARG A 122 2.80 11.24 -25.63
C ARG A 122 3.55 11.66 -24.36
N ALA A 123 4.88 11.66 -24.39
CA ALA A 123 5.72 12.09 -23.28
C ALA A 123 5.57 13.60 -22.96
N ALA A 124 5.16 14.41 -23.93
CA ALA A 124 4.82 15.81 -23.75
C ALA A 124 3.40 16.03 -23.18
N GLY A 125 2.62 14.96 -22.96
CA GLY A 125 1.26 15.00 -22.44
C GLY A 125 0.16 15.09 -23.49
N ASP A 126 0.50 15.05 -24.80
CA ASP A 126 -0.47 15.10 -25.91
C ASP A 126 -0.59 13.74 -26.60
N GLU A 127 -1.12 12.77 -25.86
CA GLU A 127 -1.33 11.40 -26.36
C GLU A 127 -2.39 11.35 -27.47
N ALA A 128 -3.40 12.23 -27.44
CA ALA A 128 -4.42 12.33 -28.49
C ALA A 128 -3.79 12.73 -29.84
N ALA A 129 -2.86 13.68 -29.85
CA ALA A 129 -2.10 14.01 -31.06
C ALA A 129 -1.17 12.87 -31.49
N ALA A 130 -0.56 12.15 -30.54
CA ALA A 130 0.27 10.99 -30.85
C ALA A 130 -0.52 9.89 -31.57
N GLU A 131 -1.71 9.55 -31.08
CA GLU A 131 -2.59 8.57 -31.71
C GLU A 131 -3.11 9.02 -33.06
N ALA A 132 -3.54 10.28 -33.16
CA ALA A 132 -3.99 10.85 -34.42
C ALA A 132 -2.85 10.84 -35.46
N TYR A 133 -1.62 11.07 -35.03
CA TYR A 133 -0.44 10.97 -35.89
C TYR A 133 -0.17 9.53 -36.35
N LEU A 134 -0.24 8.56 -35.45
CA LEU A 134 -0.06 7.13 -35.76
C LEU A 134 -1.15 6.59 -36.69
N ARG A 135 -2.43 6.91 -36.43
CA ARG A 135 -3.56 6.45 -37.25
C ARG A 135 -3.61 7.05 -38.66
N ARG A 136 -2.88 8.15 -38.91
CA ARG A 136 -2.72 8.73 -40.25
C ARG A 136 -1.65 8.03 -41.09
N GLN A 137 -0.81 7.20 -40.48
CA GLN A 137 0.20 6.44 -41.20
C GLN A 137 -0.45 5.28 -41.96
N PRO A 138 0.23 4.73 -42.98
CA PRO A 138 -0.21 3.49 -43.61
C PRO A 138 -0.38 2.36 -42.58
N ALA A 139 -1.34 1.47 -42.82
CA ALA A 139 -1.62 0.35 -41.93
C ALA A 139 -0.37 -0.52 -41.72
N ASP A 140 0.04 -0.69 -40.46
CA ASP A 140 1.26 -1.38 -40.07
C ASP A 140 1.08 -2.10 -38.73
N THR A 141 1.60 -3.32 -38.63
CA THR A 141 1.45 -4.17 -37.44
C THR A 141 2.04 -3.55 -36.17
N ARG A 142 3.17 -2.84 -36.28
CA ARG A 142 3.80 -2.22 -35.10
C ARG A 142 2.98 -1.03 -34.61
N ILE A 143 2.36 -0.30 -35.52
CA ILE A 143 1.49 0.84 -35.17
C ILE A 143 0.22 0.33 -34.49
N ASP A 144 -0.44 -0.67 -35.09
CA ASP A 144 -1.67 -1.24 -34.55
C ASP A 144 -1.42 -1.86 -33.14
N LEU A 145 -0.34 -2.62 -32.96
CA LEU A 145 0.03 -3.17 -31.64
C LEU A 145 0.33 -2.08 -30.61
N LEU A 146 1.07 -1.03 -30.99
CA LEU A 146 1.38 0.08 -30.09
C LEU A 146 0.12 0.82 -29.64
N LEU A 147 -0.80 1.09 -30.56
CA LEU A 147 -2.10 1.70 -30.26
C LEU A 147 -2.94 0.80 -29.34
N ALA A 148 -2.93 -0.52 -29.57
CA ALA A 148 -3.61 -1.48 -28.72
C ALA A 148 -3.07 -1.46 -27.28
N ASP A 149 -1.74 -1.47 -27.14
CA ASP A 149 -1.07 -1.43 -25.83
C ASP A 149 -1.36 -0.13 -25.07
N TRP A 150 -1.44 1.01 -25.79
CA TRP A 150 -1.81 2.30 -25.19
C TRP A 150 -3.27 2.31 -24.73
N ALA A 151 -4.19 1.83 -25.57
CA ALA A 151 -5.60 1.71 -25.21
C ALA A 151 -5.79 0.78 -24.01
N LEU A 152 -5.11 -0.37 -23.99
CA LEU A 152 -5.15 -1.33 -22.89
C LEU A 152 -4.66 -0.69 -21.58
N ALA A 153 -3.56 0.06 -21.62
CA ALA A 153 -3.01 0.77 -20.47
C ALA A 153 -3.98 1.81 -19.88
N ARG A 154 -4.89 2.36 -20.69
CA ARG A 154 -5.94 3.30 -20.25
C ARG A 154 -7.23 2.61 -19.81
N GLY A 155 -7.33 1.30 -19.94
CA GLY A 155 -8.57 0.56 -19.69
C GLY A 155 -9.61 0.68 -20.83
N GLU A 156 -9.20 1.13 -22.01
CA GLU A 156 -10.05 1.20 -23.20
C GLU A 156 -10.09 -0.16 -23.92
N TYR A 157 -10.61 -1.18 -23.23
CA TYR A 157 -10.51 -2.57 -23.67
C TYR A 157 -11.09 -2.83 -25.06
N ALA A 158 -12.22 -2.18 -25.40
CA ALA A 158 -12.82 -2.31 -26.73
C ALA A 158 -11.91 -1.78 -27.85
N ALA A 159 -11.24 -0.64 -27.62
CA ALA A 159 -10.32 -0.08 -28.60
C ALA A 159 -9.06 -0.96 -28.75
N ALA A 160 -8.52 -1.47 -27.63
CA ALA A 160 -7.40 -2.40 -27.65
C ALA A 160 -7.73 -3.69 -28.41
N LEU A 161 -8.89 -4.31 -28.13
CA LEU A 161 -9.36 -5.49 -28.83
C LEU A 161 -9.54 -5.24 -30.33
N ASP A 162 -10.09 -4.09 -30.72
CA ASP A 162 -10.25 -3.71 -32.12
C ASP A 162 -8.91 -3.62 -32.87
N ASP A 163 -7.88 -3.05 -32.23
CA ASP A 163 -6.52 -2.96 -32.76
C ASP A 163 -5.83 -4.34 -32.85
N TYR A 164 -5.92 -5.19 -31.81
CA TYR A 164 -5.40 -6.56 -31.88
C TYR A 164 -6.11 -7.39 -32.97
N GLN A 165 -7.42 -7.23 -33.12
CA GLN A 165 -8.17 -7.90 -34.19
C GLN A 165 -7.81 -7.37 -35.58
N ARG A 166 -7.46 -6.07 -35.73
CA ARG A 166 -6.90 -5.53 -36.99
C ARG A 166 -5.63 -6.27 -37.37
N VAL A 167 -4.71 -6.46 -36.42
CA VAL A 167 -3.48 -7.22 -36.65
C VAL A 167 -3.80 -8.65 -37.03
N LYS A 168 -4.69 -9.35 -36.29
CA LYS A 168 -5.05 -10.75 -36.58
C LYS A 168 -5.74 -10.96 -37.92
N ARG A 169 -6.44 -9.97 -38.47
CA ARG A 169 -6.98 -10.05 -39.84
C ARG A 169 -5.90 -10.07 -40.91
N ARG A 170 -4.78 -9.37 -40.68
CA ARG A 170 -3.61 -9.34 -41.58
C ARG A 170 -2.67 -10.52 -41.32
N GLU A 171 -2.47 -10.86 -40.05
CA GLU A 171 -1.55 -11.87 -39.55
C GLU A 171 -2.25 -12.76 -38.50
N PRO A 172 -3.02 -13.79 -38.91
CA PRO A 172 -3.82 -14.61 -37.99
C PRO A 172 -3.04 -15.31 -36.87
N ASN A 173 -1.74 -15.56 -37.10
CA ASN A 173 -0.83 -16.22 -36.17
C ASN A 173 0.17 -15.25 -35.52
N ASN A 174 -0.10 -13.93 -35.52
CA ASN A 174 0.77 -12.97 -34.86
C ASN A 174 0.73 -13.18 -33.33
N PRO A 175 1.86 -13.54 -32.69
CA PRO A 175 1.88 -13.91 -31.29
C PRO A 175 1.61 -12.75 -30.34
N ASP A 176 2.02 -11.53 -30.70
CA ASP A 176 1.83 -10.35 -29.87
C ASP A 176 0.36 -9.92 -29.87
N ALA A 177 -0.32 -10.02 -31.01
CA ALA A 177 -1.76 -9.73 -31.09
C ALA A 177 -2.62 -10.80 -30.39
N GLN A 178 -2.25 -12.08 -30.50
CA GLN A 178 -2.90 -13.17 -29.79
C GLN A 178 -2.82 -12.99 -28.27
N LEU A 179 -1.61 -12.78 -27.77
CA LEU A 179 -1.37 -12.56 -26.35
C LEU A 179 -1.99 -11.25 -25.84
N GLY A 180 -1.91 -10.18 -26.62
CA GLY A 180 -2.55 -8.91 -26.31
C GLY A 180 -4.08 -9.01 -26.21
N GLU A 181 -4.72 -9.76 -27.11
CA GLU A 181 -6.17 -10.02 -27.05
C GLU A 181 -6.54 -10.78 -25.76
N ILE A 182 -5.76 -11.80 -25.39
CA ILE A 182 -5.95 -12.54 -24.13
C ILE A 182 -5.83 -11.62 -22.92
N GLU A 183 -4.77 -10.80 -22.87
CA GLU A 183 -4.53 -9.87 -21.77
C GLU A 183 -5.59 -8.77 -21.69
N ALA A 184 -6.12 -8.31 -22.83
CA ALA A 184 -7.24 -7.38 -22.87
C ALA A 184 -8.51 -7.97 -22.27
N TYR A 185 -8.86 -9.22 -22.59
CA TYR A 185 -10.00 -9.90 -21.95
C TYR A 185 -9.79 -10.11 -20.46
N VAL A 186 -8.58 -10.49 -20.03
CA VAL A 186 -8.23 -10.60 -18.60
C VAL A 186 -8.42 -9.26 -17.90
N ALA A 187 -7.91 -8.17 -18.47
CA ALA A 187 -8.02 -6.84 -17.89
C ALA A 187 -9.46 -6.31 -17.86
N GLN A 188 -10.29 -6.68 -18.85
CA GLN A 188 -11.71 -6.37 -18.88
C GLN A 188 -12.55 -7.19 -17.87
N GLY A 189 -12.00 -8.31 -17.38
CA GLY A 189 -12.71 -9.26 -16.53
C GLY A 189 -13.51 -10.33 -17.29
N ASP A 190 -13.42 -10.38 -18.61
CA ASP A 190 -14.01 -11.45 -19.43
C ASP A 190 -13.09 -12.68 -19.44
N LEU A 191 -13.04 -13.35 -18.29
CA LEU A 191 -12.14 -14.48 -18.06
C LEU A 191 -12.49 -15.70 -18.92
N ASP A 192 -13.75 -15.84 -19.34
CA ASP A 192 -14.18 -16.94 -20.21
C ASP A 192 -13.68 -16.75 -21.64
N ALA A 193 -13.76 -15.53 -22.20
CA ALA A 193 -13.17 -15.22 -23.49
C ALA A 193 -11.65 -15.42 -23.47
N ALA A 194 -10.97 -14.90 -22.44
CA ALA A 194 -9.53 -15.10 -22.26
C ALA A 194 -9.15 -16.60 -22.20
N ARG A 195 -9.89 -17.39 -21.42
CA ARG A 195 -9.68 -18.84 -21.29
C ARG A 195 -9.92 -19.58 -22.60
N GLN A 196 -10.93 -19.18 -23.37
CA GLN A 196 -11.20 -19.76 -24.67
C GLN A 196 -10.03 -19.50 -25.63
N ARG A 197 -9.54 -18.25 -25.71
CA ARG A 197 -8.39 -17.90 -26.55
C ARG A 197 -7.14 -18.68 -26.17
N LEU A 198 -6.81 -18.76 -24.88
CA LEU A 198 -5.68 -19.54 -24.36
C LEU A 198 -5.71 -21.03 -24.77
N LYS A 199 -6.90 -21.61 -24.91
CA LYS A 199 -7.08 -23.02 -25.34
C LYS A 199 -6.99 -23.21 -26.85
N THR A 200 -7.46 -22.24 -27.63
CA THR A 200 -7.63 -22.39 -29.09
C THR A 200 -6.46 -21.85 -29.89
N GLU A 201 -5.70 -20.91 -29.34
CA GLU A 201 -4.65 -20.25 -30.09
C GLU A 201 -3.33 -21.04 -30.05
N PRO A 202 -2.69 -21.27 -31.21
CA PRO A 202 -1.45 -22.02 -31.26
C PRO A 202 -0.34 -21.23 -30.56
N GLN A 203 0.34 -21.88 -29.61
CA GLN A 203 1.52 -21.30 -28.98
C GLN A 203 2.71 -21.37 -29.94
N PRO A 204 3.46 -20.27 -30.17
CA PRO A 204 4.60 -20.25 -31.08
C PRO A 204 5.69 -21.23 -30.62
N GLN A 205 6.25 -22.03 -31.53
CA GLN A 205 7.29 -23.01 -31.20
C GLN A 205 8.58 -22.34 -30.69
N ASP A 206 8.92 -21.17 -31.23
CA ASP A 206 10.10 -20.38 -30.85
C ASP A 206 9.74 -19.19 -29.94
N ALA A 207 8.66 -19.31 -29.15
CA ALA A 207 8.22 -18.23 -28.27
C ALA A 207 9.32 -17.88 -27.23
N SER A 208 9.60 -16.58 -27.09
CA SER A 208 10.54 -16.08 -26.08
C SER A 208 10.10 -16.46 -24.66
N LEU A 209 11.05 -16.58 -23.73
CA LEU A 209 10.76 -16.80 -22.31
C LEU A 209 9.76 -15.78 -21.74
N ASN A 210 9.86 -14.52 -22.18
CA ASN A 210 8.96 -13.47 -21.74
C ASN A 210 7.53 -13.67 -22.27
N SER A 211 7.37 -14.08 -23.53
CA SER A 211 6.07 -14.39 -24.13
C SER A 211 5.41 -15.56 -23.41
N GLN A 212 6.16 -16.65 -23.17
CA GLN A 212 5.66 -17.81 -22.45
C GLN A 212 5.32 -17.49 -20.98
N ARG A 213 6.09 -16.61 -20.31
CA ARG A 213 5.78 -16.09 -18.96
C ARG A 213 4.42 -15.38 -18.95
N ARG A 214 4.17 -14.50 -19.91
CA ARG A 214 2.88 -13.77 -20.02
C ARG A 214 1.70 -14.72 -20.23
N VAL A 215 1.88 -15.76 -21.05
CA VAL A 215 0.88 -16.83 -21.21
C VAL A 215 0.64 -17.57 -19.88
N ALA A 216 1.68 -17.90 -19.12
CA ALA A 216 1.55 -18.52 -17.81
C ALA A 216 0.78 -17.62 -16.82
N ASN A 217 1.06 -16.31 -16.82
CA ASN A 217 0.30 -15.34 -16.02
C ASN A 217 -1.17 -15.28 -16.43
N ALA A 218 -1.47 -15.31 -17.73
CA ALA A 218 -2.83 -15.31 -18.24
C ALA A 218 -3.60 -16.58 -17.79
N TRP A 219 -2.97 -17.75 -17.81
CA TRP A 219 -3.56 -18.98 -17.26
C TRP A 219 -3.90 -18.85 -15.77
N GLY A 220 -3.00 -18.24 -14.98
CA GLY A 220 -3.26 -17.95 -13.57
C GLY A 220 -4.45 -16.99 -13.40
N ALA A 221 -4.51 -15.93 -14.20
CA ALA A 221 -5.57 -14.92 -14.13
C ALA A 221 -6.95 -15.46 -14.51
N VAL A 222 -7.05 -16.42 -15.44
CA VAL A 222 -8.31 -17.08 -15.79
C VAL A 222 -8.70 -18.21 -14.82
N GLY A 223 -8.00 -18.34 -13.68
CA GLY A 223 -8.31 -19.32 -12.64
C GLY A 223 -7.88 -20.76 -12.98
N ASP A 224 -6.87 -20.95 -13.82
CA ASP A 224 -6.24 -22.25 -14.08
C ASP A 224 -4.78 -22.26 -13.58
N PRO A 225 -4.58 -22.34 -12.24
CA PRO A 225 -3.24 -22.30 -11.66
C PRO A 225 -2.40 -23.54 -12.01
N GLN A 226 -3.03 -24.66 -12.38
CA GLN A 226 -2.31 -25.88 -12.76
C GLN A 226 -1.57 -25.71 -14.08
N GLN A 227 -2.22 -25.15 -15.10
CA GLN A 227 -1.57 -24.82 -16.36
C GLN A 227 -0.46 -23.77 -16.17
N ALA A 228 -0.74 -22.76 -15.35
CA ALA A 228 0.24 -21.72 -15.02
C ALA A 228 1.49 -22.31 -14.33
N ASP A 229 1.31 -23.17 -13.31
CA ASP A 229 2.41 -23.80 -12.57
C ASP A 229 3.23 -24.76 -13.45
N ALA A 230 2.57 -25.51 -14.35
CA ALA A 230 3.26 -26.39 -15.29
C ALA A 230 4.09 -25.61 -16.33
N LEU A 231 3.61 -24.44 -16.76
CA LEU A 231 4.38 -23.53 -17.62
C LEU A 231 5.55 -22.92 -16.84
N PHE A 232 5.31 -22.37 -15.64
CA PHE A 232 6.37 -21.78 -14.82
C PHE A 232 7.45 -22.78 -14.45
N SER A 233 7.10 -24.04 -14.16
CA SER A 233 8.07 -25.10 -13.90
C SER A 233 9.06 -25.27 -15.06
N ARG A 234 8.57 -25.30 -16.31
CA ARG A 234 9.42 -25.34 -17.52
C ARG A 234 10.22 -24.05 -17.73
N LEU A 235 9.60 -22.90 -17.47
CA LEU A 235 10.25 -21.61 -17.60
C LEU A 235 11.40 -21.43 -16.61
N LYS A 236 11.25 -21.89 -15.36
CA LYS A 236 12.33 -21.87 -14.36
C LYS A 236 13.51 -22.72 -14.81
N THR A 237 13.27 -23.91 -15.38
CA THR A 237 14.33 -24.76 -15.93
C THR A 237 15.07 -24.07 -17.08
N ALA A 238 14.35 -23.46 -18.02
CA ALA A 238 14.98 -22.75 -19.14
C ALA A 238 15.72 -21.49 -18.67
N ALA A 239 15.12 -20.72 -17.76
CA ALA A 239 15.70 -19.50 -17.19
C ALA A 239 16.95 -19.79 -16.33
N ALA A 240 17.13 -21.00 -15.80
CA ALA A 240 18.32 -21.38 -15.06
C ALA A 240 19.60 -21.25 -15.91
N SER A 241 19.52 -21.54 -17.21
CA SER A 241 20.62 -21.43 -18.18
C SER A 241 20.87 -20.01 -18.69
N GLU A 242 19.94 -19.08 -18.47
CA GLU A 242 20.10 -17.67 -18.85
C GLU A 242 21.04 -16.93 -17.88
N PRO A 243 21.81 -15.94 -18.35
CA PRO A 243 22.54 -15.04 -17.47
C PRO A 243 21.58 -14.24 -16.58
N ALA A 244 22.11 -13.65 -15.51
CA ALA A 244 21.35 -12.70 -14.71
C ALA A 244 20.86 -11.53 -15.59
N GLY A 245 19.61 -11.13 -15.40
CA GLY A 245 18.94 -10.16 -16.25
C GLY A 245 17.44 -10.14 -16.03
N GLN A 246 16.80 -9.15 -16.64
CA GLN A 246 15.37 -8.86 -16.47
C GLN A 246 14.47 -10.06 -16.77
N THR A 247 14.70 -10.77 -17.89
CA THR A 247 13.88 -11.93 -18.30
C THR A 247 13.89 -13.03 -17.24
N LYS A 248 15.08 -13.41 -16.75
CA LYS A 248 15.23 -14.43 -15.71
C LYS A 248 14.56 -14.02 -14.41
N ALA A 249 14.72 -12.76 -13.99
CA ALA A 249 14.13 -12.23 -12.78
C ALA A 249 12.59 -12.18 -12.83
N LEU A 250 12.01 -11.81 -13.97
CA LEU A 250 10.55 -11.79 -14.17
C LEU A 250 9.93 -13.19 -14.08
N VAL A 251 10.61 -14.23 -14.59
CA VAL A 251 10.14 -15.61 -14.48
C VAL A 251 10.01 -16.03 -13.02
N TYR A 252 11.05 -15.83 -12.20
CA TYR A 252 11.01 -16.20 -10.79
C TYR A 252 10.04 -15.35 -9.98
N ARG A 253 9.99 -14.02 -10.21
CA ARG A 253 9.04 -13.15 -9.50
C ARG A 253 7.59 -13.56 -9.74
N ASP A 254 7.22 -13.80 -11.00
CA ASP A 254 5.83 -14.12 -11.33
C ASP A 254 5.44 -15.53 -10.91
N ALA A 255 6.38 -16.48 -10.98
CA ALA A 255 6.18 -17.79 -10.38
C ALA A 255 5.95 -17.68 -8.86
N ALA A 256 6.74 -16.87 -8.14
CA ALA A 256 6.53 -16.63 -6.71
C ALA A 256 5.15 -16.01 -6.41
N ARG A 257 4.65 -15.11 -7.26
CA ARG A 257 3.31 -14.52 -7.13
C ARG A 257 2.22 -15.58 -7.30
N LEU A 258 2.36 -16.45 -8.30
CA LEU A 258 1.44 -17.58 -8.50
C LEU A 258 1.49 -18.55 -7.31
N GLU A 259 2.68 -18.89 -6.82
CA GLU A 259 2.87 -19.77 -5.66
C GLU A 259 2.28 -19.18 -4.38
N ARG A 260 2.42 -17.87 -4.16
CA ARG A 260 1.73 -17.14 -3.08
C ARG A 260 0.21 -17.28 -3.19
N ALA A 261 -0.36 -17.07 -4.39
CA ALA A 261 -1.80 -17.22 -4.62
C ALA A 261 -2.29 -18.66 -4.41
N GLN A 262 -1.43 -19.66 -4.66
CA GLN A 262 -1.69 -21.06 -4.38
C GLN A 262 -1.40 -21.49 -2.94
N GLN A 263 -1.14 -20.55 -2.03
CA GLN A 263 -0.83 -20.81 -0.61
C GLN A 263 0.42 -21.69 -0.43
N GLN A 264 1.44 -21.47 -1.26
CA GLN A 264 2.75 -22.16 -1.20
C GLN A 264 3.87 -21.17 -0.85
N PRO A 265 3.84 -20.58 0.37
CA PRO A 265 4.72 -19.48 0.76
C PRO A 265 6.20 -19.86 0.75
N GLU A 266 6.55 -21.10 1.11
CA GLU A 266 7.95 -21.54 1.14
C GLU A 266 8.56 -21.58 -0.27
N ARG A 267 7.83 -22.11 -1.25
CA ARG A 267 8.22 -22.09 -2.67
C ARG A 267 8.36 -20.66 -3.17
N ALA A 268 7.36 -19.81 -2.88
CA ALA A 268 7.37 -18.42 -3.29
C ALA A 268 8.57 -17.65 -2.70
N GLN A 269 8.95 -17.89 -1.44
CA GLN A 269 10.14 -17.29 -0.85
C GLN A 269 11.43 -17.76 -1.53
N GLN A 270 11.55 -19.05 -1.89
CA GLN A 270 12.71 -19.55 -2.64
C GLN A 270 12.82 -18.89 -4.01
N ASP A 271 11.70 -18.74 -4.71
CA ASP A 271 11.66 -18.04 -5.98
C ASP A 271 11.98 -16.55 -5.85
N TYR A 272 11.51 -15.85 -4.81
CA TYR A 272 11.93 -14.47 -4.57
C TYR A 272 13.44 -14.35 -4.33
N ARG A 273 14.06 -15.30 -3.62
CA ARG A 273 15.52 -15.34 -3.47
C ARG A 273 16.21 -15.50 -4.83
N GLN A 274 15.70 -16.36 -5.71
CA GLN A 274 16.20 -16.49 -7.08
C GLN A 274 15.99 -15.22 -7.90
N ALA A 275 14.83 -14.57 -7.77
CA ALA A 275 14.53 -13.31 -8.42
C ALA A 275 15.48 -12.19 -7.98
N MET A 276 15.87 -12.15 -6.69
CA MET A 276 16.87 -11.20 -6.19
C MET A 276 18.24 -11.40 -6.84
N VAL A 277 18.70 -12.64 -7.01
CA VAL A 277 19.96 -12.93 -7.70
C VAL A 277 19.86 -12.58 -9.19
N ALA A 278 18.81 -13.08 -9.85
CA ALA A 278 18.57 -12.86 -11.26
C ALA A 278 18.40 -11.38 -11.62
N GLY A 279 17.77 -10.60 -10.73
CA GLY A 279 17.55 -9.17 -10.89
C GLY A 279 18.75 -8.30 -10.49
N GLY A 280 19.84 -8.89 -9.98
CA GLY A 280 21.02 -8.15 -9.55
C GLY A 280 20.81 -7.32 -8.28
N ILE A 281 19.95 -7.78 -7.37
CA ILE A 281 19.83 -7.24 -6.00
C ILE A 281 20.98 -7.74 -5.13
N THR A 282 21.39 -9.00 -5.31
CA THR A 282 22.51 -9.65 -4.63
C THR A 282 23.25 -10.58 -5.60
N PRO A 283 24.58 -10.74 -5.50
CA PRO A 283 25.32 -11.67 -6.35
C PRO A 283 25.13 -13.14 -5.95
N THR A 284 24.71 -13.42 -4.72
CA THR A 284 24.59 -14.78 -4.17
C THR A 284 23.21 -15.00 -3.56
N LEU A 285 22.75 -16.25 -3.61
CA LEU A 285 21.47 -16.65 -3.04
C LEU A 285 21.54 -16.52 -1.50
N PRO A 286 20.69 -15.70 -0.86
CA PRO A 286 20.70 -15.56 0.59
C PRO A 286 20.27 -16.87 1.24
N GLN A 287 21.03 -17.33 2.25
CA GLN A 287 20.83 -18.64 2.89
C GLN A 287 20.02 -18.54 4.19
N ASP A 288 20.12 -17.42 4.89
CA ASP A 288 19.42 -17.15 6.15
C ASP A 288 18.32 -16.10 5.97
N ASN A 289 17.51 -15.93 7.02
CA ASN A 289 16.38 -15.00 7.04
C ASN A 289 16.82 -13.53 7.22
N ASP A 290 17.87 -13.29 8.01
CA ASP A 290 18.35 -11.93 8.27
C ASP A 290 18.95 -11.33 6.99
N GLY A 291 19.81 -12.07 6.29
CA GLY A 291 20.36 -11.68 5.00
C GLY A 291 19.27 -11.50 3.93
N TYR A 292 18.27 -12.38 3.90
CA TYR A 292 17.15 -12.26 2.95
C TYR A 292 16.28 -11.02 3.21
N THR A 293 15.84 -10.82 4.45
CA THR A 293 15.00 -9.68 4.80
C THR A 293 15.76 -8.35 4.75
N TYR A 294 17.05 -8.33 5.04
CA TYR A 294 17.89 -7.14 4.81
C TYR A 294 17.87 -6.70 3.34
N LEU A 295 17.88 -7.65 2.41
CA LEU A 295 17.78 -7.38 0.97
C LEU A 295 16.39 -6.89 0.54
N THR A 296 15.36 -6.90 1.39
CA THR A 296 14.05 -6.34 1.04
C THR A 296 13.93 -4.84 1.34
N ARG A 297 14.96 -4.21 1.94
CA ARG A 297 14.95 -2.76 2.21
C ARG A 297 14.85 -1.95 0.93
N ASN A 298 14.09 -0.86 0.96
CA ASN A 298 14.00 0.06 -0.16
C ASN A 298 15.38 0.61 -0.56
N ASN A 299 15.58 0.81 -1.87
CA ASN A 299 16.76 1.47 -2.40
C ASN A 299 16.31 2.50 -3.46
N PRO A 300 16.61 3.80 -3.27
CA PRO A 300 16.21 4.86 -4.21
C PRO A 300 16.75 4.69 -5.64
N SER A 301 17.86 3.96 -5.80
CA SER A 301 18.46 3.68 -7.11
C SER A 301 17.86 2.47 -7.84
N ASP A 302 16.92 1.75 -7.22
CA ASP A 302 16.25 0.61 -7.85
C ASP A 302 15.32 1.04 -8.98
N ASP A 303 15.36 0.28 -10.07
CA ASP A 303 14.32 0.27 -11.08
C ASP A 303 13.02 -0.37 -10.55
N TRP A 304 11.96 -0.32 -11.36
CA TRP A 304 10.65 -0.86 -11.02
C TRP A 304 10.66 -2.36 -10.69
N LEU A 305 11.55 -3.15 -11.32
CA LEU A 305 11.60 -4.59 -11.15
C LEU A 305 12.25 -4.94 -9.82
N LYS A 306 13.41 -4.36 -9.52
CA LYS A 306 14.08 -4.56 -8.23
C LYS A 306 13.19 -4.11 -7.08
N ARG A 307 12.57 -2.93 -7.20
CA ARG A 307 11.64 -2.41 -6.21
C ARG A 307 10.45 -3.35 -5.99
N GLY A 308 9.87 -3.86 -7.08
CA GLY A 308 8.78 -4.84 -7.03
C GLY A 308 9.18 -6.14 -6.34
N ILE A 309 10.34 -6.72 -6.69
CA ILE A 309 10.84 -7.95 -6.05
C ILE A 309 11.05 -7.75 -4.55
N ARG A 310 11.65 -6.63 -4.13
CA ARG A 310 11.85 -6.33 -2.71
C ARG A 310 10.53 -6.18 -1.95
N SER A 311 9.58 -5.44 -2.51
CA SER A 311 8.26 -5.23 -1.90
C SER A 311 7.51 -6.55 -1.77
N ASP A 312 7.37 -7.30 -2.86
CA ASP A 312 6.62 -8.56 -2.85
C ASP A 312 7.23 -9.59 -1.88
N ALA A 313 8.57 -9.65 -1.84
CA ALA A 313 9.32 -10.49 -0.91
C ALA A 313 9.12 -10.08 0.55
N ALA A 314 9.16 -8.77 0.85
CA ALA A 314 8.88 -8.22 2.17
C ALA A 314 7.46 -8.53 2.63
N ASP A 315 6.48 -8.30 1.76
CA ASP A 315 5.06 -8.48 2.06
C ASP A 315 4.74 -9.95 2.36
N LEU A 316 5.24 -10.87 1.51
CA LEU A 316 5.08 -12.30 1.78
C LEU A 316 5.77 -12.70 3.08
N TYR A 317 7.00 -12.25 3.33
CA TYR A 317 7.72 -12.64 4.54
C TYR A 317 7.00 -12.15 5.81
N ARG A 318 6.60 -10.87 5.84
CA ARG A 318 5.82 -10.28 6.94
C ARG A 318 4.46 -10.93 7.11
N GLN A 319 3.81 -11.34 6.02
CA GLN A 319 2.55 -12.08 6.07
C GLN A 319 2.72 -13.44 6.77
N GLN A 320 3.86 -14.11 6.58
CA GLN A 320 4.13 -15.46 7.11
C GLN A 320 4.73 -15.48 8.52
N ASP A 321 5.31 -14.38 8.99
CA ASP A 321 5.96 -14.34 10.30
C ASP A 321 4.96 -14.49 11.46
N VAL A 322 5.38 -15.06 12.58
CA VAL A 322 4.57 -15.07 13.82
C VAL A 322 5.10 -13.99 14.74
N ASN A 323 4.24 -13.04 15.11
CA ASN A 323 4.62 -11.95 15.98
C ASN A 323 3.92 -12.08 17.33
N VAL A 324 4.66 -11.84 18.42
CA VAL A 324 4.11 -11.70 19.77
C VAL A 324 4.40 -10.28 20.25
N THR A 325 3.37 -9.51 20.55
CA THR A 325 3.51 -8.15 21.07
C THR A 325 2.93 -8.07 22.47
N LEU A 326 3.74 -7.61 23.43
CA LEU A 326 3.30 -7.18 24.75
C LEU A 326 3.35 -5.67 24.78
N ASP A 327 2.21 -5.03 25.05
CA ASP A 327 2.04 -3.58 25.09
C ASP A 327 1.39 -3.19 26.43
N HIS A 328 1.84 -2.10 27.02
CA HIS A 328 1.23 -1.51 28.21
C HIS A 328 0.92 -0.06 27.92
N ASP A 329 -0.36 0.30 28.00
CA ASP A 329 -0.86 1.65 27.77
C ASP A 329 -1.49 2.21 29.05
N TYR A 330 -1.12 3.44 29.37
CA TYR A 330 -1.63 4.20 30.50
C TYR A 330 -2.48 5.36 29.99
N TRP A 331 -3.73 5.42 30.44
CA TRP A 331 -4.67 6.47 30.06
C TRP A 331 -4.92 7.41 31.21
N ARG A 332 -5.06 8.70 30.90
CA ARG A 332 -5.41 9.72 31.90
C ARG A 332 -6.36 10.76 31.34
N SER A 333 -7.43 11.03 32.07
CA SER A 333 -8.33 12.16 31.88
C SER A 333 -8.74 12.73 33.24
N SER A 334 -8.43 14.00 33.50
CA SER A 334 -8.72 14.64 34.80
C SER A 334 -10.19 15.00 34.94
N GLY A 335 -10.75 14.83 36.14
CA GLY A 335 -12.13 15.18 36.43
C GLY A 335 -12.44 15.12 37.92
N THR A 336 -13.71 14.96 38.26
CA THR A 336 -14.17 14.81 39.65
C THR A 336 -13.93 13.39 40.15
N GLY A 337 -13.34 13.25 41.35
CA GLY A 337 -13.11 11.96 42.00
C GLY A 337 -14.40 11.17 42.24
N GLY A 338 -14.35 9.86 41.99
CA GLY A 338 -15.50 8.96 42.03
C GLY A 338 -16.36 9.00 40.76
N ILE A 339 -16.14 9.95 39.84
CA ILE A 339 -16.96 10.11 38.63
C ILE A 339 -16.12 10.02 37.37
N SER A 340 -15.22 10.98 37.20
CA SER A 340 -14.54 11.26 35.93
C SER A 340 -13.05 11.53 36.09
N ASP A 341 -12.51 11.42 37.31
CA ASP A 341 -11.07 11.45 37.53
C ASP A 341 -10.46 10.11 37.10
N PHE A 342 -10.35 9.95 35.78
CA PHE A 342 -10.13 8.66 35.14
C PHE A 342 -8.65 8.41 34.91
N ASN A 343 -8.18 7.29 35.43
CA ASN A 343 -6.92 6.66 35.09
C ASN A 343 -7.13 5.20 34.75
N ALA A 344 -6.46 4.73 33.70
CA ALA A 344 -6.54 3.35 33.28
C ALA A 344 -5.16 2.79 32.97
N HIS A 345 -5.01 1.49 33.21
CA HIS A 345 -3.88 0.70 32.75
C HIS A 345 -4.42 -0.44 31.90
N ASP A 346 -3.97 -0.54 30.66
CA ASP A 346 -4.29 -1.63 29.75
C ASP A 346 -3.00 -2.40 29.42
N THR A 347 -2.94 -3.66 29.83
CA THR A 347 -1.84 -4.57 29.46
C THR A 347 -2.33 -5.53 28.40
N MET A 348 -1.81 -5.38 27.19
CA MET A 348 -2.25 -6.05 25.99
C MET A 348 -1.20 -7.09 25.57
N LEU A 349 -1.64 -8.32 25.37
CA LEU A 349 -0.82 -9.37 24.74
C LEU A 349 -1.52 -9.83 23.47
N GLN A 350 -0.82 -9.74 22.34
CA GLN A 350 -1.32 -10.17 21.04
C GLN A 350 -0.34 -11.12 20.35
N VAL A 351 -0.88 -12.19 19.78
CA VAL A 351 -0.16 -13.10 18.89
C VAL A 351 -0.76 -12.97 17.50
N ASP A 352 0.04 -12.53 16.53
CA ASP A 352 -0.33 -12.46 15.11
C ASP A 352 0.31 -13.62 14.35
N MET A 353 -0.45 -14.32 13.51
CA MET A 353 0.00 -15.52 12.79
C MET A 353 -0.59 -15.60 11.37
N PRO A 354 0.11 -16.21 10.40
CA PRO A 354 -0.46 -16.42 9.07
C PRO A 354 -1.69 -17.33 9.11
N LEU A 355 -2.71 -16.98 8.35
CA LEU A 355 -3.85 -17.84 8.08
C LEU A 355 -4.41 -17.52 6.69
N TYR A 356 -4.39 -18.50 5.79
CA TYR A 356 -4.71 -18.32 4.37
C TYR A 356 -3.91 -17.18 3.72
N ASP A 357 -4.58 -16.24 3.06
CA ASP A 357 -4.01 -15.06 2.41
C ASP A 357 -3.93 -13.83 3.33
N GLY A 358 -4.21 -13.99 4.63
CA GLY A 358 -4.18 -12.93 5.62
C GLY A 358 -3.42 -13.30 6.89
N ARG A 359 -3.71 -12.57 7.97
CA ARG A 359 -3.16 -12.80 9.30
C ARG A 359 -4.30 -12.89 10.32
N ALA A 360 -4.30 -13.98 11.09
CA ALA A 360 -5.13 -14.10 12.27
C ALA A 360 -4.42 -13.49 13.48
N PHE A 361 -5.19 -13.05 14.48
CA PHE A 361 -4.67 -12.66 15.78
C PHE A 361 -5.46 -13.30 16.92
N LEU A 362 -4.78 -13.56 18.02
CA LEU A 362 -5.35 -13.85 19.33
C LEU A 362 -4.87 -12.77 20.29
N ARG A 363 -5.79 -12.23 21.11
CA ARG A 363 -5.52 -11.07 21.94
C ARG A 363 -6.15 -11.20 23.32
N THR A 364 -5.44 -10.68 24.31
CA THR A 364 -5.97 -10.44 25.66
C THR A 364 -5.59 -9.03 26.11
N ASP A 365 -6.52 -8.36 26.79
CA ASP A 365 -6.33 -7.02 27.36
C ASP A 365 -6.72 -7.12 28.83
N THR A 366 -5.79 -6.83 29.73
CA THR A 366 -6.08 -6.73 31.18
C THR A 366 -6.17 -5.26 31.55
N VAL A 367 -7.40 -4.83 31.80
CA VAL A 367 -7.76 -3.44 31.99
C VAL A 367 -8.04 -3.17 33.47
N GLN A 368 -7.34 -2.19 34.03
CA GLN A 368 -7.56 -1.68 35.38
C GLN A 368 -8.04 -0.24 35.24
N LEU A 369 -9.23 0.06 35.75
CA LEU A 369 -9.85 1.38 35.73
C LEU A 369 -9.94 1.90 37.16
N ASP A 370 -9.61 3.17 37.35
CA ASP A 370 -9.82 3.91 38.59
C ASP A 370 -10.40 5.29 38.21
N ALA A 371 -11.48 5.67 38.90
CA ALA A 371 -12.19 6.92 38.68
C ALA A 371 -12.04 7.88 39.88
N GLY A 372 -11.13 7.57 40.81
CA GLY A 372 -10.85 8.32 42.01
C GLY A 372 -11.84 8.08 43.15
N ARG A 373 -11.85 9.00 44.12
CA ARG A 373 -12.67 8.92 45.33
C ARG A 373 -13.65 10.07 45.45
N PHE A 374 -14.88 9.77 45.87
CA PHE A 374 -15.86 10.78 46.24
C PHE A 374 -15.42 11.59 47.47
N SER A 375 -15.80 12.87 47.52
CA SER A 375 -15.56 13.71 48.68
C SER A 375 -16.68 13.53 49.70
N THR A 376 -16.33 13.15 50.93
CA THR A 376 -17.32 12.90 51.98
C THR A 376 -17.42 14.07 52.96
N ASP A 377 -18.64 14.33 53.43
CA ASP A 377 -18.92 15.28 54.50
C ASP A 377 -18.55 14.70 55.88
N GLY A 378 -18.72 15.50 56.95
CA GLY A 378 -18.45 15.06 58.33
C GLY A 378 -19.32 13.88 58.82
N SER A 379 -20.37 13.51 58.06
CA SER A 379 -21.19 12.33 58.29
C SER A 379 -20.76 11.12 57.47
N GLY A 380 -19.68 11.23 56.68
CA GLY A 380 -19.21 10.20 55.76
C GLY A 380 -20.10 10.03 54.52
N LYS A 381 -20.96 11.01 54.21
CA LYS A 381 -21.81 10.98 53.00
C LYS A 381 -21.21 11.80 51.87
N TYR A 382 -21.42 11.35 50.65
CA TYR A 382 -21.08 12.09 49.43
C TYR A 382 -22.35 12.40 48.61
N TYR A 383 -22.32 13.49 47.85
CA TYR A 383 -23.51 14.10 47.22
C TYR A 383 -23.27 14.49 45.75
N GLU A 384 -22.18 14.01 45.16
CA GLU A 384 -21.91 14.17 43.75
C GLU A 384 -23.02 13.54 42.91
N THR A 385 -23.26 14.05 41.69
CA THR A 385 -24.28 13.53 40.76
C THR A 385 -23.85 12.19 40.16
N PHE A 386 -23.88 11.16 40.99
CA PHE A 386 -23.57 9.77 40.67
C PHE A 386 -24.70 8.88 41.15
N GLY A 387 -25.18 7.96 40.31
CA GLY A 387 -26.32 7.11 40.67
C GLY A 387 -27.52 7.96 41.11
N THR A 388 -28.03 7.76 42.33
CA THR A 388 -29.11 8.53 42.97
C THR A 388 -28.64 9.31 44.21
N CYS A 389 -27.37 9.73 44.25
CA CYS A 389 -26.74 10.29 45.45
C CYS A 389 -26.98 11.79 45.68
N ASN A 390 -27.28 12.56 44.63
CA ASN A 390 -27.19 14.02 44.65
C ASN A 390 -27.92 14.70 45.83
N THR A 391 -29.19 14.34 46.09
CA THR A 391 -30.01 15.03 47.11
C THR A 391 -30.01 14.37 48.48
N GLN A 392 -30.03 13.04 48.56
CA GLN A 392 -30.14 12.30 49.84
C GLN A 392 -28.79 11.82 50.41
N GLY A 393 -27.73 11.94 49.60
CA GLY A 393 -26.38 11.47 49.89
C GLY A 393 -26.26 9.95 49.82
N CYS A 394 -25.05 9.47 49.55
CA CYS A 394 -24.68 8.06 49.53
C CYS A 394 -23.56 7.77 50.53
N ARG A 395 -23.41 6.49 50.91
CA ARG A 395 -22.30 5.96 51.71
C ARG A 395 -21.84 4.64 51.14
N GLY A 396 -20.58 4.29 51.36
CA GLY A 396 -19.98 3.08 50.81
C GLY A 396 -19.58 3.25 49.35
N ASP A 397 -18.62 2.43 48.94
CA ASP A 397 -18.03 2.45 47.60
C ASP A 397 -17.43 3.81 47.22
N GLU A 398 -16.78 4.47 48.19
CA GLU A 398 -16.24 5.81 48.02
C GLU A 398 -15.11 5.86 46.98
N HIS A 399 -14.45 4.72 46.71
CA HIS A 399 -13.38 4.59 45.72
C HIS A 399 -13.84 3.74 44.54
N GLN A 400 -14.13 4.41 43.43
CA GLN A 400 -14.61 3.77 42.21
C GLN A 400 -13.44 3.20 41.41
N LYS A 401 -13.37 1.87 41.32
CA LYS A 401 -12.36 1.15 40.54
C LYS A 401 -12.88 -0.20 40.09
N THR A 402 -12.34 -0.71 38.99
CA THR A 402 -12.65 -2.06 38.51
C THR A 402 -11.49 -2.64 37.72
N THR A 403 -11.38 -3.97 37.67
CA THR A 403 -10.36 -4.68 36.90
C THR A 403 -11.03 -5.83 36.17
N GLY A 404 -10.65 -6.04 34.92
CA GLY A 404 -11.10 -7.19 34.17
C GLY A 404 -10.14 -7.57 33.05
N THR A 405 -10.39 -8.72 32.44
CA THR A 405 -9.62 -9.19 31.29
C THR A 405 -10.57 -9.51 30.14
N SER A 406 -10.34 -8.91 28.97
CA SER A 406 -11.02 -9.29 27.73
C SER A 406 -10.17 -10.25 26.91
N VAL A 407 -10.86 -11.05 26.10
CA VAL A 407 -10.24 -11.89 25.07
C VAL A 407 -10.84 -11.55 23.73
N ALA A 408 -10.02 -11.60 22.69
CA ALA A 408 -10.46 -11.37 21.31
C ALA A 408 -9.68 -12.25 20.33
N ALA A 409 -10.32 -12.55 19.22
CA ALA A 409 -9.72 -13.19 18.07
C ALA A 409 -10.20 -12.50 16.81
N GLY A 410 -9.35 -12.47 15.78
CA GLY A 410 -9.75 -11.91 14.50
C GLY A 410 -8.81 -12.30 13.39
N TRP A 411 -9.12 -11.80 12.20
CA TRP A 411 -8.37 -12.06 10.98
C TRP A 411 -8.50 -10.88 10.02
N LYS A 412 -7.43 -10.59 9.28
CA LYS A 412 -7.43 -9.56 8.24
C LYS A 412 -6.56 -9.94 7.04
N ASN A 413 -7.00 -9.54 5.86
CA ASN A 413 -6.19 -9.45 4.64
C ASN A 413 -6.42 -8.07 3.99
N ASP A 414 -6.06 -7.91 2.72
CA ASP A 414 -6.20 -6.64 1.99
C ASP A 414 -7.67 -6.22 1.74
N ARG A 415 -8.62 -7.16 1.86
CA ARG A 415 -10.04 -6.96 1.51
C ARG A 415 -10.99 -7.06 2.68
N TRP A 416 -10.70 -7.91 3.64
CA TRP A 416 -11.60 -8.25 4.73
C TRP A 416 -10.85 -8.11 6.05
N ALA A 417 -11.55 -7.59 7.05
CA ALA A 417 -11.12 -7.67 8.44
C ALA A 417 -12.32 -8.06 9.29
N ALA A 418 -12.13 -9.03 10.19
CA ALA A 418 -13.17 -9.46 11.11
C ALA A 418 -12.58 -9.75 12.48
N ASP A 419 -13.32 -9.41 13.54
CA ASP A 419 -12.96 -9.77 14.90
C ASP A 419 -14.19 -10.01 15.77
N ILE A 420 -13.98 -10.81 16.81
CA ILE A 420 -14.93 -11.06 17.88
C ILE A 420 -14.19 -11.16 19.20
N GLY A 421 -14.79 -10.62 20.25
CA GLY A 421 -14.21 -10.65 21.58
C GLY A 421 -15.22 -10.23 22.64
N THR A 422 -14.72 -9.97 23.83
CA THR A 422 -15.53 -9.51 24.96
C THR A 422 -15.07 -8.14 25.42
N THR A 423 -15.92 -7.44 26.15
CA THR A 423 -15.44 -6.44 27.10
C THR A 423 -14.76 -7.14 28.30
N PRO A 424 -13.99 -6.42 29.14
CA PRO A 424 -13.24 -7.05 30.22
C PRO A 424 -14.13 -7.82 31.21
N MET A 425 -13.88 -9.12 31.35
CA MET A 425 -14.55 -9.98 32.32
C MET A 425 -14.03 -9.65 33.72
N GLY A 426 -14.93 -9.24 34.62
CA GLY A 426 -14.60 -8.65 35.93
C GLY A 426 -15.22 -7.28 36.13
N PHE A 427 -15.60 -6.61 35.04
CA PHE A 427 -16.44 -5.41 35.08
C PHE A 427 -17.89 -5.74 35.49
N GLU A 428 -18.63 -4.72 35.94
CA GLU A 428 -20.04 -4.84 36.33
C GLU A 428 -20.94 -5.23 35.14
N VAL A 429 -20.60 -4.77 33.94
CA VAL A 429 -21.33 -5.06 32.70
C VAL A 429 -20.38 -5.61 31.64
N VAL A 430 -20.56 -6.90 31.33
CA VAL A 430 -19.76 -7.65 30.34
C VAL A 430 -20.60 -7.97 29.11
N ASP A 431 -20.03 -7.75 27.92
CA ASP A 431 -20.68 -8.00 26.63
C ASP A 431 -19.74 -8.63 25.62
N TRP A 432 -20.33 -9.23 24.58
CA TRP A 432 -19.65 -9.54 23.33
C TRP A 432 -19.53 -8.31 22.43
N THR A 433 -18.37 -8.15 21.82
CA THR A 433 -18.02 -7.07 20.87
C THR A 433 -17.39 -7.68 19.62
N GLY A 434 -17.35 -6.91 18.53
CA GLY A 434 -16.77 -7.39 17.29
C GLY A 434 -17.01 -6.44 16.13
N GLY A 435 -16.42 -6.75 14.99
CA GLY A 435 -16.59 -5.99 13.76
C GLY A 435 -16.32 -6.83 12.52
N LEU A 436 -16.89 -6.38 11.40
CA LEU A 436 -16.62 -6.87 10.06
C LEU A 436 -16.42 -5.66 9.15
N ALA A 437 -15.33 -5.65 8.39
CA ALA A 437 -15.01 -4.62 7.43
C ALA A 437 -14.65 -5.22 6.07
N TYR A 438 -15.07 -4.55 5.01
CA TYR A 438 -14.71 -4.84 3.62
C TYR A 438 -14.08 -3.62 2.97
N SER A 439 -12.95 -3.81 2.32
CA SER A 439 -12.17 -2.78 1.64
C SER A 439 -12.09 -3.04 0.13
N GLY A 440 -12.17 -1.96 -0.64
CA GLY A 440 -11.88 -2.02 -2.05
C GLY A 440 -11.47 -0.70 -2.65
N ASP A 441 -11.22 -0.73 -3.96
CA ASP A 441 -10.69 0.39 -4.72
C ASP A 441 -11.55 0.58 -5.97
N TRP A 442 -11.92 1.82 -6.26
CA TRP A 442 -12.65 2.20 -7.46
C TRP A 442 -12.06 3.51 -8.02
N ASN A 443 -11.48 3.48 -9.22
CA ASN A 443 -10.91 4.65 -9.88
C ASN A 443 -9.99 5.50 -8.97
N HIS A 444 -9.02 4.86 -8.30
CA HIS A 444 -8.10 5.46 -7.31
C HIS A 444 -8.76 5.95 -6.00
N ILE A 445 -10.03 5.61 -5.76
CA ILE A 445 -10.71 5.84 -4.49
C ILE A 445 -10.70 4.52 -3.72
N GLY A 446 -9.86 4.45 -2.69
CA GLY A 446 -9.92 3.39 -1.69
C GLY A 446 -11.12 3.62 -0.78
N TRP A 447 -11.87 2.59 -0.45
CA TRP A 447 -13.02 2.67 0.45
C TRP A 447 -13.09 1.46 1.37
N THR A 448 -13.63 1.67 2.57
CA THR A 448 -13.86 0.63 3.56
C THR A 448 -15.25 0.80 4.15
N LEU A 449 -16.07 -0.24 4.05
CA LEU A 449 -17.37 -0.34 4.74
C LEU A 449 -17.21 -1.26 5.95
N ALA A 450 -17.58 -0.80 7.14
CA ALA A 450 -17.53 -1.59 8.35
C ALA A 450 -18.88 -1.60 9.08
N ALA A 451 -19.15 -2.71 9.77
CA ALA A 451 -20.22 -2.86 10.74
C ALA A 451 -19.63 -3.41 12.04
N SER A 452 -19.89 -2.76 13.17
CA SER A 452 -19.27 -3.12 14.44
C SER A 452 -20.17 -2.88 15.65
N ARG A 453 -19.86 -3.60 16.73
CA ARG A 453 -20.34 -3.36 18.09
C ARG A 453 -19.13 -3.16 18.99
N ARG A 454 -18.92 -1.94 19.47
CA ARG A 454 -17.74 -1.52 20.25
C ARG A 454 -18.15 -0.91 21.59
N PRO A 455 -17.36 -1.07 22.67
CA PRO A 455 -17.62 -0.38 23.93
C PRO A 455 -17.29 1.11 23.81
N ILE A 456 -17.80 1.92 24.74
CA ILE A 456 -17.33 3.30 24.93
C ILE A 456 -16.39 3.31 26.14
N SER A 457 -15.09 3.55 25.92
CA SER A 457 -13.99 3.41 26.88
C SER A 457 -13.65 4.69 27.66
N SER A 458 -14.37 5.79 27.42
CA SER A 458 -14.00 7.13 27.92
C SER A 458 -14.18 7.34 29.43
N SER A 459 -14.87 6.44 30.13
CA SER A 459 -15.06 6.50 31.59
C SER A 459 -15.34 5.11 32.16
N LEU A 460 -15.19 4.97 33.49
CA LEU A 460 -15.50 3.72 34.19
C LEU A 460 -16.97 3.30 33.98
N LEU A 461 -17.90 4.25 34.13
CA LEU A 461 -19.33 3.99 33.95
C LEU A 461 -19.66 3.56 32.51
N ALA A 462 -19.13 4.29 31.52
CA ALA A 462 -19.38 3.98 30.11
C ALA A 462 -18.77 2.64 29.72
N PHE A 463 -17.58 2.31 30.20
CA PHE A 463 -16.87 1.11 29.77
C PHE A 463 -17.35 -0.14 30.53
N GLY A 464 -17.17 -0.13 31.85
CA GLY A 464 -17.39 -1.27 32.73
C GLY A 464 -18.70 -1.27 33.50
N GLY A 465 -19.35 -0.11 33.61
CA GLY A 465 -20.54 0.05 34.43
C GLY A 465 -20.23 0.25 35.92
N ALA A 466 -21.25 0.65 36.67
CA ALA A 466 -21.18 0.89 38.11
C ALA A 466 -22.48 0.44 38.79
N LYS A 467 -22.50 0.43 40.13
CA LYS A 467 -23.65 0.03 40.94
C LYS A 467 -24.12 1.17 41.82
N ASP A 468 -25.42 1.48 41.75
CA ASP A 468 -25.95 2.66 42.44
C ASP A 468 -25.94 2.40 43.96
N PRO A 469 -25.29 3.24 44.79
CA PRO A 469 -25.11 2.95 46.21
C PRO A 469 -26.45 2.88 46.98
N ASN A 470 -27.44 3.67 46.58
CA ASN A 470 -28.73 3.74 47.27
C ASN A 470 -29.71 2.64 46.83
N THR A 471 -29.78 2.31 45.54
CA THR A 471 -30.74 1.32 45.02
C THR A 471 -30.14 -0.07 44.77
N GLY A 472 -28.81 -0.17 44.68
CA GLY A 472 -28.10 -1.39 44.31
C GLY A 472 -28.23 -1.77 42.83
N ILE A 473 -28.79 -0.91 41.99
CA ILE A 473 -28.99 -1.17 40.56
C ILE A 473 -27.68 -0.97 39.81
N THR A 474 -27.25 -1.98 39.05
CA THR A 474 -26.12 -1.87 38.11
C THR A 474 -26.53 -1.11 36.85
N TRP A 475 -25.73 -0.15 36.39
CA TRP A 475 -25.95 0.58 35.14
C TRP A 475 -24.65 0.96 34.43
N GLY A 476 -24.74 1.40 33.17
CA GLY A 476 -23.58 1.77 32.34
C GLY A 476 -23.25 0.67 31.33
N GLY A 477 -21.96 0.42 31.08
CA GLY A 477 -21.53 -0.60 30.11
C GLY A 477 -22.07 -0.31 28.71
N VAL A 478 -21.82 0.90 28.23
CA VAL A 478 -22.34 1.44 26.99
C VAL A 478 -21.62 0.85 25.79
N ARG A 479 -22.39 0.53 24.75
CA ARG A 479 -21.93 -0.01 23.46
C ARG A 479 -22.47 0.84 22.32
N ALA A 480 -21.63 1.10 21.34
CA ALA A 480 -22.03 1.65 20.05
C ALA A 480 -22.12 0.51 19.03
N THR A 481 -23.30 0.29 18.47
CA THR A 481 -23.55 -0.69 17.40
C THR A 481 -23.94 0.04 16.14
N GLY A 482 -23.22 -0.14 15.04
CA GLY A 482 -23.46 0.66 13.86
C GLY A 482 -22.60 0.31 12.66
N VAL A 483 -22.60 1.23 11.70
CA VAL A 483 -21.85 1.12 10.45
C VAL A 483 -21.00 2.36 10.21
N SER A 484 -19.89 2.18 9.51
CA SER A 484 -19.07 3.28 8.98
C SER A 484 -18.67 3.04 7.53
N LEU A 485 -18.56 4.12 6.78
CA LEU A 485 -18.00 4.15 5.43
C LEU A 485 -16.87 5.16 5.42
N SER A 486 -15.65 4.67 5.21
CA SER A 486 -14.48 5.50 4.99
C SER A 486 -14.11 5.47 3.50
N ALA A 487 -13.69 6.60 2.96
CA ALA A 487 -13.18 6.70 1.59
C ALA A 487 -11.96 7.63 1.56
N SER A 488 -10.99 7.29 0.71
CA SER A 488 -9.78 8.08 0.49
C SER A 488 -9.44 8.13 -1.00
N TYR A 489 -9.04 9.31 -1.45
CA TYR A 489 -8.47 9.51 -2.78
C TYR A 489 -7.05 10.04 -2.60
N ASP A 490 -6.08 9.15 -2.80
CA ASP A 490 -4.65 9.44 -2.76
C ASP A 490 -3.98 8.70 -3.92
N ARG A 491 -3.48 9.45 -4.90
CA ARG A 491 -2.79 8.90 -6.08
C ARG A 491 -1.33 8.56 -5.82
N GLY A 492 -0.87 8.65 -4.58
CA GLY A 492 0.54 8.52 -4.18
C GLY A 492 1.37 9.79 -4.41
N GLU A 493 0.77 10.80 -5.05
CA GLU A 493 1.36 12.12 -5.30
C GLU A 493 1.36 12.98 -4.03
N ALA A 494 1.47 14.31 -4.17
CA ALA A 494 1.57 15.24 -3.04
C ALA A 494 0.23 15.46 -2.30
N ASN A 495 -0.92 15.17 -2.90
CA ASN A 495 -2.24 15.51 -2.36
C ASN A 495 -3.03 14.27 -2.00
N GLY A 496 -3.81 14.34 -0.92
CA GLY A 496 -4.82 13.34 -0.62
C GLY A 496 -6.01 13.93 0.12
N VAL A 497 -7.18 13.33 -0.10
CA VAL A 497 -8.43 13.65 0.60
C VAL A 497 -9.04 12.39 1.17
N TRP A 498 -9.72 12.52 2.30
CA TRP A 498 -10.43 11.41 2.93
C TRP A 498 -11.70 11.87 3.62
N ALA A 499 -12.65 10.95 3.77
CA ALA A 499 -13.87 11.15 4.52
C ALA A 499 -14.26 9.85 5.25
N ASP A 500 -14.91 9.99 6.40
CA ASP A 500 -15.48 8.93 7.20
C ASP A 500 -16.89 9.35 7.65
N LEU A 501 -17.88 8.55 7.30
CA LEU A 501 -19.26 8.72 7.73
C LEU A 501 -19.64 7.52 8.59
N SER A 502 -20.20 7.75 9.78
CA SER A 502 -20.67 6.66 10.64
C SER A 502 -21.98 6.96 11.35
N ALA A 503 -22.77 5.92 11.56
CA ALA A 503 -24.05 5.98 12.24
C ALA A 503 -24.18 4.80 13.21
N HIS A 504 -24.51 5.08 14.47
CA HIS A 504 -24.56 4.09 15.54
C HIS A 504 -25.81 4.26 16.40
N GLN A 505 -26.39 3.14 16.82
CA GLN A 505 -27.23 3.06 18.02
C GLN A 505 -26.33 2.87 19.24
N ILE A 506 -26.62 3.59 20.32
CA ILE A 506 -25.87 3.51 21.56
C ILE A 506 -26.80 3.01 22.67
N THR A 507 -26.42 1.90 23.28
CA THR A 507 -27.21 1.19 24.31
C THR A 507 -26.33 0.80 25.48
N GLY A 508 -26.89 0.70 26.68
CA GLY A 508 -26.18 0.21 27.86
C GLY A 508 -27.13 -0.46 28.86
N LYS A 509 -26.58 -1.13 29.87
CA LYS A 509 -27.37 -1.71 30.95
C LYS A 509 -28.03 -0.58 31.74
N ASN A 510 -29.36 -0.53 31.77
CA ASN A 510 -30.09 0.51 32.50
C ASN A 510 -29.66 1.95 32.14
N VAL A 511 -29.27 2.17 30.88
CA VAL A 511 -28.96 3.48 30.29
C VAL A 511 -30.03 3.79 29.26
N ALA A 512 -30.44 5.04 29.14
CA ALA A 512 -31.36 5.44 28.07
C ALA A 512 -30.74 5.20 26.68
N ASP A 513 -31.52 4.69 25.74
CA ASP A 513 -31.04 4.52 24.36
C ASP A 513 -30.72 5.87 23.70
N ASN A 514 -29.68 5.88 22.89
CA ASN A 514 -29.21 7.05 22.16
C ASN A 514 -28.82 6.68 20.72
N GLN A 515 -28.65 7.68 19.87
CA GLN A 515 -28.18 7.53 18.49
C GLN A 515 -27.09 8.56 18.21
N ARG A 516 -26.14 8.20 17.35
CA ARG A 516 -25.03 9.05 16.95
C ARG A 516 -24.78 8.98 15.46
N GLN A 517 -24.63 10.13 14.83
CA GLN A 517 -24.08 10.29 13.48
C GLN A 517 -22.80 11.12 13.54
N ARG A 518 -21.78 10.70 12.79
CA ARG A 518 -20.51 11.42 12.68
C ARG A 518 -20.08 11.51 11.23
N LEU A 519 -19.64 12.68 10.82
CA LEU A 519 -18.91 12.92 9.58
C LEU A 519 -17.54 13.50 9.95
N MET A 520 -16.49 12.87 9.46
CA MET A 520 -15.12 13.37 9.53
C MET A 520 -14.58 13.48 8.11
N ALA A 521 -13.90 14.56 7.79
CA ALA A 521 -13.30 14.74 6.48
C ALA A 521 -11.98 15.50 6.60
N GLY A 522 -11.04 15.23 5.71
CA GLY A 522 -9.78 15.94 5.72
C GLY A 522 -9.08 15.97 4.37
N TYR A 523 -8.24 16.99 4.23
CA TYR A 523 -7.29 17.15 3.14
C TYR A 523 -5.89 17.20 3.73
N TYR A 524 -4.93 16.59 3.05
CA TYR A 524 -3.53 16.70 3.42
C TYR A 524 -2.63 16.89 2.20
N TYR A 525 -1.53 17.60 2.44
CA TYR A 525 -0.47 17.86 1.50
C TYR A 525 0.86 17.30 2.04
N LYS A 526 1.54 16.46 1.24
CA LYS A 526 2.83 15.85 1.56
C LYS A 526 3.96 16.82 1.15
N LEU A 527 4.45 17.61 2.12
CA LEU A 527 5.61 18.49 1.95
C LEU A 527 6.90 17.72 1.66
N ILE A 528 7.04 16.53 2.27
CA ILE A 528 8.12 15.58 2.01
C ILE A 528 7.46 14.21 1.79
N ASN A 529 7.81 13.54 0.69
CA ASN A 529 7.29 12.22 0.33
C ASN A 529 8.42 11.32 -0.20
N GLU A 530 9.32 10.93 0.70
CA GLU A 530 10.46 10.05 0.41
C GLU A 530 10.22 8.66 1.03
N ASP A 531 10.96 7.65 0.57
CA ASP A 531 10.81 6.26 1.05
C ASP A 531 10.96 6.12 2.57
N ASN A 532 11.84 6.91 3.17
CA ASN A 532 12.20 6.84 4.58
C ASN A 532 11.84 8.10 5.39
N ARG A 533 11.20 9.09 4.77
CA ARG A 533 10.87 10.37 5.41
C ARG A 533 9.60 10.97 4.80
N ARG A 534 8.63 11.30 5.64
CA ARG A 534 7.35 11.88 5.22
C ARG A 534 6.99 13.05 6.13
N LEU A 535 6.61 14.17 5.52
CA LEU A 535 6.08 15.34 6.22
C LEU A 535 4.77 15.74 5.55
N SER A 536 3.71 15.84 6.33
CA SER A 536 2.40 16.28 5.83
C SER A 536 1.80 17.35 6.71
N VAL A 537 1.04 18.24 6.07
CA VAL A 537 0.18 19.24 6.71
C VAL A 537 -1.22 19.06 6.18
N GLY A 538 -2.24 19.32 6.99
CA GLY A 538 -3.62 19.13 6.56
C GLY A 538 -4.62 20.02 7.25
N ILE A 539 -5.88 19.78 6.90
CA ILE A 539 -7.05 20.35 7.54
C ILE A 539 -8.07 19.24 7.72
N ASN A 540 -8.59 19.09 8.94
CA ASN A 540 -9.59 18.10 9.28
C ASN A 540 -10.84 18.81 9.82
N THR A 541 -12.01 18.30 9.46
CA THR A 541 -13.31 18.73 9.97
C THR A 541 -14.02 17.55 10.61
N MET A 542 -14.65 17.77 11.76
CA MET A 542 -15.49 16.79 12.44
C MET A 542 -16.87 17.40 12.72
N LEU A 543 -17.92 16.66 12.38
CA LEU A 543 -19.32 17.02 12.56
C LEU A 543 -20.03 15.86 13.24
N TRP A 544 -20.43 16.02 14.50
CA TRP A 544 -21.14 14.98 15.24
C TRP A 544 -22.50 15.46 15.71
N HIS A 545 -23.45 14.55 15.69
CA HIS A 545 -24.79 14.72 16.24
C HIS A 545 -25.12 13.52 17.12
N TYR A 546 -25.57 13.78 18.34
CA TYR A 546 -26.17 12.78 19.21
C TYR A 546 -27.65 13.13 19.44
N GLN A 547 -28.48 12.11 19.61
CA GLN A 547 -29.90 12.32 19.88
C GLN A 547 -30.15 12.89 21.29
N LYS A 548 -29.38 12.42 22.27
CA LYS A 548 -29.49 12.77 23.70
C LYS A 548 -28.10 13.03 24.29
N ASP A 549 -28.05 13.83 25.33
CA ASP A 549 -26.82 14.14 26.06
C ASP A 549 -26.67 13.15 27.22
N LEU A 550 -26.16 11.96 27.00
CA LEU A 550 -26.00 10.99 28.08
C LEU A 550 -24.64 11.09 28.78
N SER A 551 -24.06 12.30 28.85
CA SER A 551 -22.77 12.57 29.47
C SER A 551 -22.78 12.56 31.00
N GLY A 552 -23.95 12.70 31.62
CA GLY A 552 -24.12 12.64 33.07
C GLY A 552 -23.83 11.26 33.67
N TYR A 553 -23.71 11.21 34.99
CA TYR A 553 -23.38 9.99 35.76
C TYR A 553 -24.50 9.55 36.73
N SER A 554 -25.66 10.19 36.68
CA SER A 554 -26.85 9.74 37.41
C SER A 554 -27.41 8.43 36.83
N LEU A 555 -28.19 7.70 37.63
CA LEU A 555 -28.80 6.44 37.20
C LEU A 555 -29.70 6.65 35.96
N GLY A 556 -29.44 5.89 34.90
CA GLY A 556 -30.10 6.06 33.60
C GLY A 556 -29.28 6.85 32.56
N GLN A 557 -28.27 7.61 32.99
CA GLN A 557 -27.27 8.25 32.13
C GLN A 557 -26.11 7.29 31.83
N GLY A 558 -25.19 7.68 30.93
CA GLY A 558 -24.14 6.80 30.42
C GLY A 558 -22.70 7.21 30.71
N GLY A 559 -22.44 8.43 31.21
CA GLY A 559 -21.09 8.92 31.50
C GLY A 559 -20.18 9.02 30.27
N TYR A 560 -20.73 9.33 29.09
CA TYR A 560 -19.95 9.48 27.85
C TYR A 560 -20.29 10.76 27.08
N TYR A 561 -19.27 11.37 26.47
CA TYR A 561 -19.43 12.61 25.71
C TYR A 561 -20.40 12.45 24.54
N SER A 562 -21.53 13.16 24.58
CA SER A 562 -22.64 12.99 23.64
C SER A 562 -23.40 14.29 23.34
N PRO A 563 -22.71 15.34 22.87
CA PRO A 563 -23.36 16.60 22.55
C PRO A 563 -24.34 16.46 21.39
N GLN A 564 -25.47 17.15 21.46
CA GLN A 564 -26.41 17.22 20.33
C GLN A 564 -25.76 17.83 19.09
N GLN A 565 -24.83 18.77 19.25
CA GLN A 565 -24.09 19.34 18.13
C GLN A 565 -22.61 19.50 18.50
N TYR A 566 -21.74 18.93 17.67
CA TYR A 566 -20.30 19.15 17.77
C TYR A 566 -19.72 19.44 16.39
N LEU A 567 -18.97 20.54 16.31
CA LEU A 567 -18.19 20.93 15.14
C LEU A 567 -16.75 21.17 15.59
N SER A 568 -15.79 20.59 14.89
CA SER A 568 -14.36 20.85 15.11
C SER A 568 -13.64 21.02 13.79
N LEU A 569 -12.73 22.00 13.73
CA LEU A 569 -11.79 22.21 12.64
C LEU A 569 -10.37 22.15 13.20
N SER A 570 -9.51 21.31 12.63
CA SER A 570 -8.12 21.17 13.09
C SER A 570 -7.10 21.24 11.97
N LEU A 571 -5.90 21.71 12.32
CA LEU A 571 -4.75 21.84 11.42
C LEU A 571 -3.63 20.89 11.88
N PRO A 572 -3.61 19.63 11.41
CA PRO A 572 -2.55 18.69 11.75
C PRO A 572 -1.26 18.92 10.96
N VAL A 573 -0.14 18.67 11.64
CA VAL A 573 1.19 18.49 11.06
C VAL A 573 1.71 17.13 11.51
N ASN A 574 2.25 16.33 10.59
CA ASN A 574 2.75 15.01 10.89
C ASN A 574 4.09 14.75 10.18
N TYR A 575 5.12 14.47 10.97
CA TYR A 575 6.46 14.10 10.53
C TYR A 575 6.76 12.65 10.90
N ARG A 576 7.19 11.86 9.92
CA ARG A 576 7.56 10.45 10.09
C ARG A 576 8.91 10.21 9.46
N GLN A 577 9.76 9.46 10.14
CA GLN A 577 11.04 9.07 9.56
C GLN A 577 11.47 7.70 10.09
N ARG A 578 12.14 6.94 9.22
CA ARG A 578 12.87 5.73 9.60
C ARG A 578 14.32 5.81 9.17
N THR A 579 15.16 5.10 9.92
CA THR A 579 16.55 4.77 9.59
C THR A 579 16.68 3.24 9.61
N GLU A 580 17.92 2.73 9.58
CA GLU A 580 18.18 1.29 9.61
C GLU A 580 17.56 0.57 10.81
N ASN A 581 17.63 1.15 12.02
CA ASN A 581 17.18 0.51 13.25
C ASN A 581 16.22 1.35 14.09
N TRP A 582 15.76 2.48 13.56
CA TRP A 582 14.81 3.37 14.25
C TRP A 582 13.68 3.79 13.32
N SER A 583 12.47 3.92 13.85
CA SER A 583 11.34 4.56 13.20
C SER A 583 10.60 5.43 14.19
N TRP A 584 10.14 6.61 13.77
CA TRP A 584 9.40 7.50 14.65
C TRP A 584 8.37 8.34 13.91
N GLU A 585 7.38 8.79 14.67
CA GLU A 585 6.34 9.72 14.28
C GLU A 585 6.28 10.86 15.30
N LEU A 586 6.26 12.10 14.81
CA LEU A 586 5.99 13.31 15.58
C LEU A 586 4.83 14.04 14.90
N GLY A 587 3.69 14.07 15.56
CA GLY A 587 2.48 14.70 15.08
C GLY A 587 1.95 15.72 16.08
N GLY A 588 1.28 16.74 15.58
CA GLY A 588 0.53 17.66 16.41
C GLY A 588 -0.58 18.33 15.64
N SER A 589 -1.61 18.79 16.34
CA SER A 589 -2.67 19.58 15.73
C SER A 589 -3.19 20.65 16.68
N VAL A 590 -3.64 21.76 16.12
CA VAL A 590 -4.42 22.77 16.83
C VAL A 590 -5.84 22.73 16.28
N SER A 591 -6.84 22.81 17.16
CA SER A 591 -8.25 22.73 16.79
C SER A 591 -9.06 23.87 17.38
N LEU A 592 -10.12 24.25 16.66
CA LEU A 592 -11.21 25.09 17.14
C LEU A 592 -12.46 24.23 17.15
N SER A 593 -13.18 24.21 18.26
CA SER A 593 -14.39 23.41 18.42
C SER A 593 -15.55 24.22 18.98
N HIS A 594 -16.76 23.81 18.63
CA HIS A 594 -18.02 24.26 19.21
C HIS A 594 -18.85 23.03 19.59
N SER A 595 -19.43 23.06 20.78
CA SER A 595 -20.26 22.00 21.32
C SER A 595 -21.53 22.59 21.94
N LYS A 596 -22.67 21.94 21.71
CA LYS A 596 -23.95 22.29 22.30
C LYS A 596 -24.67 21.06 22.82
N THR A 597 -25.20 21.18 24.04
CA THR A 597 -26.10 20.24 24.68
C THR A 597 -27.46 20.86 24.98
N ASP A 598 -28.53 20.06 24.90
CA ASP A 598 -29.89 20.48 25.25
C ASP A 598 -30.26 20.02 26.68
N SER A 599 -31.20 20.73 27.33
CA SER A 599 -31.65 20.36 28.68
C SER A 599 -32.35 19.01 28.69
N GLN A 600 -32.18 18.26 29.78
CA GLN A 600 -32.67 16.89 29.90
C GLN A 600 -32.88 16.48 31.34
N ARG A 601 -33.69 15.44 31.57
CA ARG A 601 -33.87 14.92 32.92
C ARG A 601 -32.57 14.30 33.44
N ARG A 602 -32.22 14.59 34.71
CA ARG A 602 -31.14 13.91 35.43
C ARG A 602 -31.33 12.40 35.38
N TYR A 603 -32.56 11.93 35.57
CA TYR A 603 -32.92 10.53 35.48
C TYR A 603 -33.81 10.27 34.26
N PRO A 604 -33.24 9.92 33.10
CA PRO A 604 -34.04 9.72 31.88
C PRO A 604 -34.95 8.49 31.95
N LEU A 605 -34.60 7.48 32.76
CA LEU A 605 -35.34 6.24 32.94
C LEU A 605 -36.13 6.25 34.26
N GLN A 606 -37.27 6.94 34.29
CA GLN A 606 -38.06 7.19 35.50
C GLN A 606 -38.55 5.93 36.23
N GLY A 607 -38.70 4.80 35.53
CA GLY A 607 -39.08 3.52 36.13
C GLY A 607 -38.03 2.90 37.04
N LEU A 608 -36.77 3.35 36.97
CA LEU A 608 -35.69 2.90 37.84
C LEU A 608 -35.57 3.70 39.14
N ILE A 609 -36.30 4.82 39.25
CA ILE A 609 -36.11 5.80 40.32
C ILE A 609 -37.22 5.68 41.36
N PRO A 610 -36.90 5.44 42.65
CA PRO A 610 -37.89 5.40 43.72
C PRO A 610 -38.68 6.71 43.82
N ASP A 611 -39.99 6.62 44.05
CA ASP A 611 -40.84 7.82 44.25
C ASP A 611 -40.47 8.62 45.50
N SER A 612 -39.72 8.02 46.43
CA SER A 612 -39.19 8.69 47.62
C SER A 612 -38.04 9.64 47.33
N LEU A 613 -37.43 9.58 46.14
CA LEU A 613 -36.27 10.41 45.79
C LEU A 613 -36.73 11.84 45.45
N PRO A 614 -36.34 12.88 46.21
CA PRO A 614 -36.88 14.23 46.03
C PRO A 614 -36.56 14.87 44.68
N ASP A 615 -35.41 14.53 44.09
CA ASP A 615 -34.94 15.06 42.80
C ASP A 615 -35.29 14.15 41.61
N LYS A 616 -36.22 13.21 41.76
CA LYS A 616 -36.65 12.27 40.71
C LYS A 616 -36.96 12.95 39.36
N PHE A 617 -37.55 14.15 39.40
CA PHE A 617 -37.92 14.92 38.21
C PHE A 617 -36.97 16.09 37.89
N ALA A 618 -35.78 16.13 38.51
CA ALA A 618 -34.80 17.17 38.24
C ALA A 618 -34.34 17.17 36.78
N VAL A 619 -34.06 18.37 36.27
CA VAL A 619 -33.58 18.64 34.91
C VAL A 619 -32.18 19.24 35.02
N GLU A 620 -31.26 18.72 34.22
CA GLU A 620 -29.95 19.32 33.98
C GLU A 620 -30.07 20.26 32.78
N ASP A 621 -29.56 21.48 32.94
CA ASP A 621 -29.64 22.50 31.90
C ASP A 621 -28.63 22.22 30.77
N GLY A 622 -29.09 22.46 29.53
CA GLY A 622 -28.24 22.41 28.36
C GLY A 622 -27.17 23.50 28.38
N SER A 623 -26.09 23.29 27.64
CA SER A 623 -24.95 24.20 27.59
C SER A 623 -24.49 24.43 26.15
N SER A 624 -23.78 25.53 25.90
CA SER A 624 -23.06 25.72 24.64
C SER A 624 -21.68 26.29 24.93
N SER A 625 -20.64 25.76 24.31
CA SER A 625 -19.28 26.23 24.51
C SER A 625 -18.46 26.15 23.22
N SER A 626 -17.52 27.08 23.06
CA SER A 626 -16.48 27.00 22.03
C SER A 626 -15.12 26.97 22.70
N GLY A 627 -14.12 26.38 22.05
CA GLY A 627 -12.78 26.32 22.61
C GLY A 627 -11.70 26.01 21.59
N VAL A 628 -10.47 26.33 21.99
CA VAL A 628 -9.26 25.90 21.29
C VAL A 628 -8.78 24.62 21.97
N GLY A 629 -8.39 23.63 21.19
CA GLY A 629 -7.74 22.42 21.67
C GLY A 629 -6.43 22.16 20.94
N TYR A 630 -5.62 21.25 21.47
CA TYR A 630 -4.44 20.76 20.79
C TYR A 630 -4.21 19.28 21.06
N THR A 631 -3.51 18.63 20.12
CA THR A 631 -3.04 17.27 20.27
C THR A 631 -1.55 17.21 19.97
N LEU A 632 -0.82 16.35 20.68
CA LEU A 632 0.60 16.09 20.44
C LEU A 632 0.85 14.59 20.53
N ARG A 633 1.42 14.01 19.49
CA ARG A 633 1.73 12.58 19.41
C ARG A 633 3.20 12.39 19.11
N ALA A 634 3.87 11.56 19.88
CA ALA A 634 5.24 11.16 19.62
C ALA A 634 5.37 9.65 19.83
N ILE A 635 5.80 8.92 18.81
CA ILE A 635 6.03 7.47 18.88
C ILE A 635 7.41 7.18 18.32
N VAL A 636 8.15 6.32 19.01
CA VAL A 636 9.46 5.83 18.57
C VAL A 636 9.49 4.32 18.69
N GLU A 637 10.12 3.66 17.73
CA GLU A 637 10.37 2.23 17.72
C GLU A 637 11.83 1.98 17.31
N ARG A 638 12.47 1.03 17.97
CA ARG A 638 13.85 0.62 17.73
C ARG A 638 13.96 -0.89 17.56
N ARG A 639 14.62 -1.32 16.49
CA ARG A 639 15.09 -2.70 16.34
C ARG A 639 16.26 -2.96 17.30
N LEU A 640 16.09 -3.91 18.21
CA LEU A 640 17.14 -4.36 19.14
C LEU A 640 17.95 -5.53 18.57
N SER A 641 17.28 -6.43 17.86
CA SER A 641 17.86 -7.53 17.07
C SER A 641 16.91 -7.86 15.91
N SER A 642 17.22 -8.86 15.09
CA SER A 642 16.25 -9.36 14.09
C SER A 642 14.94 -9.80 14.72
N HIS A 643 14.97 -10.34 15.94
CA HIS A 643 13.77 -10.85 16.61
C HIS A 643 13.08 -9.84 17.52
N TRP A 644 13.80 -8.84 18.07
CA TRP A 644 13.25 -7.95 19.08
C TRP A 644 13.15 -6.51 18.61
N THR A 645 11.97 -5.92 18.78
CA THR A 645 11.70 -4.52 18.51
C THR A 645 11.00 -3.89 19.72
N LEU A 646 11.52 -2.78 20.22
CA LEU A 646 11.00 -2.05 21.38
C LEU A 646 10.46 -0.70 20.91
N GLY A 647 9.25 -0.33 21.33
CA GLY A 647 8.71 0.98 21.07
C GLY A 647 8.07 1.62 22.29
N ALA A 648 7.92 2.93 22.21
CA ALA A 648 7.28 3.75 23.23
C ALA A 648 6.57 4.92 22.56
N GLY A 649 5.52 5.42 23.19
CA GLY A 649 4.74 6.52 22.64
C GLY A 649 4.02 7.33 23.69
N ILE A 650 3.71 8.56 23.34
CA ILE A 650 2.82 9.46 24.08
C ILE A 650 1.82 10.08 23.10
N ASP A 651 0.57 10.18 23.53
CA ASP A 651 -0.50 10.89 22.82
C ASP A 651 -1.21 11.80 23.82
N ILE A 652 -0.92 13.10 23.72
CA ILE A 652 -1.49 14.12 24.59
C ILE A 652 -2.70 14.69 23.88
N GLN A 653 -3.86 14.54 24.52
CA GLN A 653 -5.14 15.07 24.07
C GLN A 653 -5.56 16.18 25.02
N GLN A 654 -5.60 17.42 24.53
CA GLN A 654 -6.08 18.59 25.24
C GLN A 654 -7.13 19.28 24.38
N ALA A 655 -8.21 18.55 24.10
CA ALA A 655 -9.38 19.01 23.38
C ALA A 655 -10.62 18.94 24.28
N LYS A 656 -11.65 19.74 23.98
CA LYS A 656 -12.91 19.78 24.75
C LYS A 656 -13.83 18.56 24.52
N ASP A 657 -13.34 17.51 23.86
CA ASP A 657 -14.08 16.29 23.56
C ASP A 657 -13.86 15.16 24.58
N TYR A 658 -13.10 15.43 25.65
CA TYR A 658 -12.88 14.53 26.79
C TYR A 658 -12.15 13.23 26.43
N THR A 659 -11.40 13.22 25.33
CA THR A 659 -10.53 12.10 24.96
C THR A 659 -9.35 11.98 25.93
N PRO A 660 -9.06 10.79 26.49
CA PRO A 660 -7.93 10.61 27.40
C PRO A 660 -6.58 10.78 26.68
N SER A 661 -5.55 11.18 27.43
CA SER A 661 -4.17 11.12 26.97
C SER A 661 -3.59 9.73 27.24
N HIS A 662 -2.70 9.26 26.37
CA HIS A 662 -2.10 7.92 26.40
C HIS A 662 -0.58 8.00 26.56
N ALA A 663 -0.01 7.02 27.26
CA ALA A 663 1.42 6.78 27.31
C ALA A 663 1.65 5.27 27.28
N LEU A 664 2.40 4.80 26.28
CA LEU A 664 2.56 3.38 25.99
C LEU A 664 4.01 2.95 25.87
N ILE A 665 4.26 1.68 26.17
CA ILE A 665 5.51 0.97 25.88
C ILE A 665 5.17 -0.44 25.40
N TYR A 666 5.86 -0.90 24.37
CA TYR A 666 5.65 -2.23 23.84
C TYR A 666 6.93 -2.91 23.40
N LEU A 667 6.91 -4.23 23.50
CA LEU A 667 7.96 -5.12 23.03
C LEU A 667 7.34 -6.12 22.06
N ARG A 668 7.86 -6.14 20.83
CA ARG A 668 7.46 -7.07 19.77
C ARG A 668 8.57 -8.08 19.52
N TYR A 669 8.19 -9.34 19.53
CA TYR A 669 9.00 -10.49 19.13
C TYR A 669 8.55 -10.99 17.77
N SER A 670 9.46 -11.08 16.81
CA SER A 670 9.30 -11.74 15.51
C SER A 670 9.93 -13.13 15.59
N LEU A 671 9.17 -14.18 15.28
CA LEU A 671 9.65 -15.56 15.40
C LEU A 671 10.69 -15.87 14.31
N ALA A 672 10.48 -15.42 13.08
CA ALA A 672 11.38 -15.69 11.96
C ALA A 672 12.55 -14.70 11.87
N GLY A 673 12.46 -13.55 12.55
CA GLY A 673 13.42 -12.45 12.49
C GLY A 673 13.16 -11.52 11.30
N TRP A 674 13.35 -10.21 11.50
CA TRP A 674 13.12 -9.17 10.50
C TRP A 674 14.27 -8.14 10.45
N GLN A 675 15.01 -8.14 9.34
CA GLN A 675 16.04 -7.14 9.04
C GLN A 675 15.68 -6.16 7.92
N GLY A 676 14.48 -6.25 7.35
CA GLY A 676 14.00 -5.31 6.32
C GLY A 676 13.71 -3.91 6.86
N ASP A 677 12.93 -3.11 6.15
CA ASP A 677 12.60 -1.76 6.65
C ASP A 677 11.67 -1.83 7.86
N LEU A 678 11.85 -0.94 8.84
CA LEU A 678 10.89 -0.75 9.93
C LEU A 678 9.59 -0.11 9.43
N ASP A 679 8.51 -0.29 10.19
CA ASP A 679 7.19 0.28 9.87
C ASP A 679 7.27 1.81 9.91
N LEU A 680 6.56 2.48 8.99
CA LEU A 680 6.52 3.94 8.90
C LEU A 680 5.08 4.43 8.71
N PRO A 681 4.38 4.86 9.77
CA PRO A 681 4.87 5.04 11.15
C PRO A 681 4.95 3.72 11.94
N PRO A 682 5.61 3.72 13.12
CA PRO A 682 5.50 2.62 14.08
C PRO A 682 4.04 2.26 14.41
N GLN A 683 3.79 0.98 14.72
CA GLN A 683 2.44 0.42 14.89
C GLN A 683 2.28 -0.21 16.29
N PRO A 684 2.12 0.56 17.39
CA PRO A 684 1.78 -0.02 18.69
C PRO A 684 0.43 -0.74 18.66
N LEU A 685 0.15 -1.56 19.69
CA LEU A 685 -1.20 -2.13 19.81
C LEU A 685 -2.19 -1.02 20.16
N THR A 686 -3.34 -1.02 19.47
CA THR A 686 -4.50 -0.22 19.89
C THR A 686 -5.29 -1.05 20.91
N PRO A 687 -5.75 -0.48 22.05
CA PRO A 687 -6.65 -1.16 22.98
C PRO A 687 -7.84 -1.81 22.26
N TYR A 688 -8.24 -3.03 22.63
CA TYR A 688 -9.34 -3.71 21.94
C TYR A 688 -10.67 -2.94 22.05
N ALA A 689 -10.83 -2.18 23.13
CA ALA A 689 -11.97 -1.30 23.36
C ALA A 689 -12.09 -0.17 22.32
N ASP A 690 -10.99 0.22 21.68
CA ASP A 690 -10.89 1.35 20.76
C ASP A 690 -10.82 0.93 19.28
N PHE A 691 -11.06 -0.37 19.00
CA PHE A 691 -11.20 -0.86 17.63
C PHE A 691 -12.37 -0.18 16.92
N LYS A 692 -12.27 -0.06 15.59
CA LYS A 692 -13.32 0.53 14.73
C LYS A 692 -14.31 -0.50 14.25
#